data_AF-A0AAW9NK08-F1
#
_entry.id   AF-A0AAW9NK08-F1
#
_cell.length_a   1.000
_cell.length_b   1.000
_cell.length_c   1.000
_cell.angle_alpha   90.00
_cell.angle_beta   90.00
_cell.angle_gamma   90.00
#
_symmetry.space_group_name_H-M   'P 1'
#
loop_
_entity.id
_entity.type
_entity.pdbx_description
1 polymer ?
#
loop_
_entity_poly.entity_id
_entity_poly.type
_entity_poly.pdbx_seq_one_letter_code
_entity_poly.pdbx_strand_id
1 'polypeptide(L)'
;MRIYFIVCTFMMSLLFPLHTVHATPSEENYRILFISSYSYSWGSIPHQIDGILNSLNAEQYTVNYEFMDTKNTKYSADYAEFYQFLKYKLNDRLPYDGVIVGDDAALQFMMLYKDELFPDTPIVFEGIDNIESAKKAAQAPYITGVIEKVNYEANIKLAHSLFPTAEKLVLISDNTENGIGITEQLKEANDLFGQYDVEHLNTSHYTKEQFIERLTQLNTNSIVFGISIGQQKDGLIYSEDERYTLVRKYAQAPFFSITQAGVGSGMLGGYIIDHQKCGFLAGEMMRSILENNIVPPIELDTPSTYLFDYKVMEKYNIASSKLPIDADIMNEPEHFLQKYALWIINILVLCLALATVAYFVRRKASEQLKIAYNQLVMTEADLKVQFESNKKHIEALKIQEKQIRFQATHDDLTNLPNRRATTAHLKTLLLERTPFTVLLVDLDNFKEINDTYGHFSGDMLLSILAKRFLTMAEENDHIYISRFGGDEFLIIINGHITPSDNRIRRVREAFVTPIIYDDSQYDIRVSIGIAHNTNADSVDSLLANADLALHEAKQTGKNKDVYYSPEMRTALRQTQEIKHILHTACEEDGFYLLFQPQIDVATEKVYCYEALLRLKNDALSPAQFIPIAEESELMITIGRIVATKAVEQLVSWREAGIALVPIALNFSPKQINDKDYATFLKQLLDKHHLQANLIEIEFTESILINNDEEATKLFQNFLAAGIQLALDDFGTGYSSIRYLTFIPVNKIKLDKSFVDIFLQDGKESFIENIIRLAHSLNKKIIVEGVEEEAQYLKLKHSNCDYIQGYYFSKPIRGDQVQH
;
A
#
# COMPACT_ATOMS: atom_id res chain seq x y z
N MET A 1 -14.63 -36.23 -37.43
CA MET A 1 -14.79 -35.28 -36.31
C MET A 1 -15.80 -35.83 -35.28
N ARG A 2 -15.58 -37.04 -34.77
CA ARG A 2 -16.49 -37.70 -33.79
C ARG A 2 -15.77 -38.53 -32.71
N ILE A 3 -14.44 -38.58 -32.72
CA ILE A 3 -13.63 -39.33 -31.74
C ILE A 3 -12.96 -38.39 -30.71
N TYR A 4 -12.88 -37.08 -31.01
CA TYR A 4 -12.33 -36.06 -30.10
C TYR A 4 -13.28 -35.67 -28.95
N PHE A 5 -14.56 -36.03 -29.03
CA PHE A 5 -15.57 -35.57 -28.06
C PHE A 5 -15.78 -36.53 -26.87
N ILE A 6 -15.29 -37.76 -26.96
CA ILE A 6 -15.55 -38.82 -25.96
C ILE A 6 -14.40 -38.99 -24.96
N VAL A 7 -13.19 -38.53 -25.30
CA VAL A 7 -12.02 -38.63 -24.40
C VAL A 7 -11.92 -37.43 -23.44
N CYS A 8 -12.44 -36.25 -23.81
CA CYS A 8 -12.38 -35.05 -22.96
C CYS A 8 -13.47 -34.97 -21.89
N THR A 9 -14.52 -35.79 -21.96
CA THR A 9 -15.67 -35.73 -21.02
C THR A 9 -15.50 -36.63 -19.78
N PHE A 10 -14.43 -37.43 -19.69
CA PHE A 10 -14.25 -38.41 -18.61
C PHE A 10 -13.18 -38.03 -17.56
N MET A 11 -12.52 -36.87 -17.68
CA MET A 11 -11.34 -36.49 -16.87
C MET A 11 -11.52 -35.23 -16.00
N MET A 12 -12.73 -34.89 -15.55
CA MET A 12 -12.90 -33.72 -14.67
C MET A 12 -14.02 -33.85 -13.63
N SER A 13 -14.22 -35.04 -13.06
CA SER A 13 -15.25 -35.27 -12.01
C SER A 13 -14.74 -35.94 -10.74
N LEU A 14 -13.43 -35.91 -10.46
CA LEU A 14 -12.87 -36.42 -9.20
C LEU A 14 -11.98 -35.35 -8.57
N LEU A 15 -12.49 -34.66 -7.56
CA LEU A 15 -11.90 -34.48 -6.21
C LEU A 15 -12.66 -33.39 -5.43
N PHE A 16 -13.69 -33.84 -4.70
CA PHE A 16 -14.07 -33.45 -3.32
C PHE A 16 -14.35 -31.98 -2.93
N PRO A 17 -15.03 -31.75 -1.80
CA PRO A 17 -16.11 -30.77 -1.68
C PRO A 17 -15.65 -29.50 -0.95
N LEU A 18 -16.32 -28.37 -1.23
CA LEU A 18 -16.27 -27.22 -0.34
C LEU A 18 -17.59 -27.13 0.42
N HIS A 19 -17.47 -27.31 1.73
CA HIS A 19 -18.46 -26.86 2.69
C HIS A 19 -18.74 -25.37 2.43
N THR A 20 -20.00 -25.02 2.22
CA THR A 20 -20.45 -23.63 2.26
C THR A 20 -20.63 -23.22 3.71
N VAL A 21 -19.92 -22.18 4.13
CA VAL A 21 -20.36 -21.32 5.24
C VAL A 21 -20.84 -20.03 4.60
N HIS A 22 -22.14 -19.78 4.71
CA HIS A 22 -22.72 -18.46 4.42
C HIS A 22 -22.57 -17.60 5.67
N ALA A 23 -22.07 -16.38 5.53
CA ALA A 23 -22.19 -15.33 6.54
C ALA A 23 -23.14 -14.24 6.03
N THR A 24 -24.18 -13.95 6.81
CA THR A 24 -25.11 -12.81 6.68
C THR A 24 -24.44 -11.53 7.20
N PRO A 25 -24.78 -10.34 6.67
CA PRO A 25 -24.23 -9.08 7.18
C PRO A 25 -24.74 -8.82 8.60
N SER A 26 -23.81 -8.67 9.52
CA SER A 26 -24.05 -8.37 10.94
C SER A 26 -24.24 -6.86 11.14
N GLU A 27 -25.24 -6.46 11.93
CA GLU A 27 -25.46 -5.06 12.36
C GLU A 27 -24.42 -4.59 13.41
N GLU A 28 -23.60 -5.50 13.94
CA GLU A 28 -22.60 -5.22 14.97
C GLU A 28 -21.20 -5.05 14.34
N ASN A 29 -20.51 -3.97 14.68
CA ASN A 29 -19.12 -3.71 14.28
C ASN A 29 -18.22 -3.88 15.50
N TYR A 30 -17.55 -5.02 15.61
CA TYR A 30 -16.67 -5.35 16.73
C TYR A 30 -15.30 -4.70 16.57
N ARG A 31 -14.78 -4.15 17.66
CA ARG A 31 -13.46 -3.52 17.72
C ARG A 31 -12.49 -4.45 18.40
N ILE A 32 -11.46 -4.86 17.68
CA ILE A 32 -10.39 -5.72 18.20
C ILE A 32 -9.10 -4.91 18.31
N LEU A 33 -8.38 -5.09 19.41
CA LEU A 33 -7.05 -4.52 19.59
C LEU A 33 -6.00 -5.62 19.54
N PHE A 34 -5.05 -5.52 18.62
CA PHE A 34 -3.83 -6.33 18.59
C PHE A 34 -2.71 -5.64 19.37
N ILE A 35 -2.04 -6.36 20.27
CA ILE A 35 -0.88 -5.89 21.02
C ILE A 35 0.30 -6.81 20.79
N SER A 36 1.43 -6.27 20.36
CA SER A 36 2.69 -7.02 20.30
C SER A 36 3.83 -6.23 20.94
N SER A 37 4.78 -6.93 21.54
CA SER A 37 6.01 -6.35 22.06
C SER A 37 7.04 -6.01 20.97
N TYR A 38 6.87 -6.51 19.75
CA TYR A 38 7.65 -6.15 18.58
C TYR A 38 7.05 -4.94 17.85
N SER A 39 7.85 -4.28 17.01
CA SER A 39 7.36 -3.25 16.09
C SER A 39 6.85 -3.87 14.79
N TYR A 40 6.01 -3.12 14.05
CA TYR A 40 5.53 -3.54 12.71
C TYR A 40 6.65 -3.87 11.72
N SER A 41 7.85 -3.31 11.91
CA SER A 41 9.02 -3.56 11.06
C SER A 41 9.64 -4.94 11.25
N TRP A 42 9.18 -5.73 12.22
CA TRP A 42 9.68 -7.08 12.48
C TRP A 42 9.01 -8.08 11.53
N GLY A 43 9.79 -8.93 10.86
CA GLY A 43 9.30 -9.70 9.71
C GLY A 43 8.08 -10.59 9.96
N SER A 44 7.86 -11.07 11.18
CA SER A 44 6.70 -11.91 11.54
C SER A 44 5.40 -11.12 11.76
N ILE A 45 5.48 -9.85 12.19
CA ILE A 45 4.31 -9.07 12.62
C ILE A 45 3.34 -8.74 11.47
N PRO A 46 3.79 -8.31 10.28
CA PRO A 46 2.89 -8.12 9.15
C PRO A 46 2.14 -9.40 8.78
N HIS A 47 2.81 -10.56 8.83
CA HIS A 47 2.18 -11.85 8.51
C HIS A 47 1.12 -12.24 9.55
N GLN A 48 1.39 -12.06 10.83
CA GLN A 48 0.40 -12.25 11.91
C GLN A 48 -0.83 -11.38 11.68
N ILE A 49 -0.63 -10.08 11.45
CA ILE A 49 -1.71 -9.11 11.20
C ILE A 49 -2.51 -9.47 9.94
N ASP A 50 -1.83 -9.81 8.83
CA ASP A 50 -2.50 -10.25 7.60
C ASP A 50 -3.33 -11.51 7.83
N GLY A 51 -2.81 -12.45 8.64
CA GLY A 51 -3.55 -13.62 9.08
C GLY A 51 -4.84 -13.26 9.82
N ILE A 52 -4.72 -12.43 10.85
CA ILE A 52 -5.86 -11.94 11.66
C ILE A 52 -6.90 -11.26 10.75
N LEU A 53 -6.47 -10.33 9.91
CA LEU A 53 -7.35 -9.61 8.98
C LEU A 53 -8.02 -10.55 7.98
N ASN A 54 -7.32 -11.56 7.47
CA ASN A 54 -7.90 -12.52 6.52
C ASN A 54 -8.97 -13.42 7.16
N SER A 55 -8.91 -13.64 8.48
CA SER A 55 -9.95 -14.39 9.21
C SER A 55 -11.15 -13.53 9.63
N LEU A 56 -10.98 -12.21 9.68
CA LEU A 56 -11.98 -11.27 10.19
C LEU A 56 -12.51 -10.39 9.06
N ASN A 57 -13.81 -10.48 8.77
CA ASN A 57 -14.43 -9.66 7.73
C ASN A 57 -14.36 -8.16 8.08
N ALA A 58 -13.72 -7.36 7.23
CA ALA A 58 -13.52 -5.92 7.42
C ALA A 58 -14.83 -5.09 7.52
N GLU A 59 -15.97 -5.63 7.09
CA GLU A 59 -17.28 -4.98 7.27
C GLU A 59 -17.82 -5.09 8.71
N GLN A 60 -17.41 -6.13 9.45
CA GLN A 60 -17.92 -6.47 10.77
C GLN A 60 -16.87 -6.27 11.88
N TYR A 61 -15.59 -6.26 11.52
CA TYR A 61 -14.47 -6.18 12.47
C TYR A 61 -13.55 -5.01 12.12
N THR A 62 -13.25 -4.19 13.13
CA THR A 62 -12.20 -3.18 13.06
C THR A 62 -11.02 -3.61 13.93
N VAL A 63 -9.87 -3.92 13.32
CA VAL A 63 -8.64 -4.28 14.05
C VAL A 63 -7.74 -3.04 14.18
N ASN A 64 -7.33 -2.73 15.41
CA ASN A 64 -6.31 -1.71 15.69
C ASN A 64 -5.06 -2.37 16.27
N TYR A 65 -3.91 -1.70 16.20
CA TYR A 65 -2.63 -2.27 16.61
C TYR A 65 -1.91 -1.31 17.57
N GLU A 66 -1.43 -1.83 18.70
CA GLU A 66 -0.47 -1.15 19.57
C GLU A 66 0.79 -1.99 19.72
N PHE A 67 1.94 -1.34 19.60
CA PHE A 67 3.23 -2.01 19.71
C PHE A 67 3.93 -1.53 20.98
N MET A 68 4.27 -2.44 21.88
CA MET A 68 5.00 -2.12 23.10
C MET A 68 6.46 -1.78 22.79
N ASP A 69 7.02 -2.32 21.71
CA ASP A 69 8.39 -2.06 21.26
C ASP A 69 9.46 -2.36 22.34
N THR A 70 9.29 -3.47 23.07
CA THR A 70 10.19 -3.88 24.17
C THR A 70 11.60 -4.22 23.68
N LYS A 71 11.76 -4.48 22.39
CA LYS A 71 13.07 -4.82 21.81
C LYS A 71 13.94 -3.59 21.58
N ASN A 72 13.32 -2.41 21.44
CA ASN A 72 14.03 -1.13 21.30
C ASN A 72 13.97 -0.26 22.57
N THR A 73 13.05 -0.57 23.49
CA THR A 73 12.80 0.23 24.71
C THR A 73 12.95 -0.61 25.99
N LYS A 74 13.70 -0.09 26.98
CA LYS A 74 13.80 -0.73 28.30
C LYS A 74 12.64 -0.29 29.20
N TYR A 75 11.71 -1.20 29.48
CA TYR A 75 10.63 -1.00 30.43
C TYR A 75 11.04 -1.31 31.87
N SER A 76 10.30 -0.74 32.83
CA SER A 76 10.29 -1.22 34.22
C SER A 76 9.79 -2.68 34.29
N ALA A 77 10.07 -3.39 35.40
CA ALA A 77 9.79 -4.82 35.56
C ALA A 77 8.31 -5.24 35.36
N ASP A 78 7.40 -4.26 35.32
CA ASP A 78 5.96 -4.46 35.19
C ASP A 78 5.36 -3.67 34.01
N TYR A 79 6.14 -3.20 33.02
CA TYR A 79 5.62 -2.45 31.86
C TYR A 79 4.78 -1.21 32.20
N ALA A 80 5.05 -0.56 33.33
CA ALA A 80 4.23 0.52 33.87
C ALA A 80 4.06 1.69 32.88
N GLU A 81 5.10 1.98 32.09
CA GLU A 81 5.08 3.05 31.09
C GLU A 81 4.11 2.74 29.94
N PHE A 82 4.13 1.50 29.43
CA PHE A 82 3.19 1.07 28.39
C PHE A 82 1.75 1.01 28.93
N TYR A 83 1.57 0.57 30.17
CA TYR A 83 0.28 0.62 30.87
C TYR A 83 -0.27 2.05 30.91
N GLN A 84 0.52 3.05 31.33
CA GLN A 84 0.05 4.43 31.41
C GLN A 84 -0.30 5.00 30.03
N PHE A 85 0.50 4.69 29.02
CA PHE A 85 0.22 5.07 27.63
C PHE A 85 -1.10 4.47 27.15
N LEU A 86 -1.29 3.16 27.33
CA LEU A 86 -2.47 2.45 26.86
C LEU A 86 -3.72 2.90 27.64
N LYS A 87 -3.61 3.08 28.97
CA LYS A 87 -4.68 3.61 29.82
C LYS A 87 -5.12 5.01 29.36
N TYR A 88 -4.18 5.89 29.08
CA TYR A 88 -4.48 7.22 28.54
C TYR A 88 -5.24 7.12 27.21
N LYS A 89 -4.78 6.25 26.31
CA LYS A 89 -5.41 6.04 25.00
C LYS A 89 -6.83 5.47 25.09
N LEU A 90 -7.09 4.58 26.05
CA LEU A 90 -8.38 3.94 26.25
C LEU A 90 -9.41 4.86 26.93
N ASN A 91 -8.98 5.85 27.72
CA ASN A 91 -9.90 6.76 28.43
C ASN A 91 -10.80 7.60 27.50
N ASP A 92 -10.31 7.98 26.32
CA ASP A 92 -11.01 8.86 25.37
C ASP A 92 -11.51 8.11 24.13
N ARG A 93 -11.61 6.77 24.18
CA ARG A 93 -12.01 5.92 23.06
C ARG A 93 -13.15 4.98 23.43
N LEU A 94 -13.90 4.54 22.41
CA LEU A 94 -14.83 3.43 22.58
C LEU A 94 -14.05 2.17 23.00
N PRO A 95 -14.61 1.35 23.90
CA PRO A 95 -13.97 0.13 24.36
C PRO A 95 -13.72 -0.84 23.20
N TYR A 96 -12.75 -1.72 23.39
CA TYR A 96 -12.51 -2.84 22.49
C TYR A 96 -13.36 -4.03 22.96
N ASP A 97 -13.97 -4.71 21.98
CA ASP A 97 -14.77 -5.91 22.20
C ASP A 97 -13.89 -7.15 22.33
N GLY A 98 -12.65 -7.13 21.82
CA GLY A 98 -11.68 -8.21 21.98
C GLY A 98 -10.23 -7.72 21.90
N VAL A 99 -9.31 -8.49 22.49
CA VAL A 99 -7.87 -8.21 22.41
C VAL A 99 -7.11 -9.43 21.90
N ILE A 100 -6.24 -9.24 20.91
CA ILE A 100 -5.29 -10.24 20.45
C ILE A 100 -3.89 -9.85 20.93
N VAL A 101 -3.12 -10.78 21.50
CA VAL A 101 -1.73 -10.52 21.92
C VAL A 101 -0.76 -11.38 21.12
N GLY A 102 0.30 -10.79 20.57
CA GLY A 102 1.14 -11.42 19.54
C GLY A 102 2.43 -12.10 20.01
N ASP A 103 2.75 -12.04 21.31
CA ASP A 103 3.95 -12.66 21.88
C ASP A 103 3.92 -12.74 23.42
N ASP A 104 4.91 -13.44 24.01
CA ASP A 104 5.02 -13.68 25.46
C ASP A 104 5.00 -12.41 26.30
N ALA A 105 5.69 -11.35 25.89
CA ALA A 105 5.77 -10.11 26.66
C ALA A 105 4.43 -9.35 26.62
N ALA A 106 3.75 -9.37 25.48
CA ALA A 106 2.39 -8.84 25.37
C ALA A 106 1.39 -9.64 26.22
N LEU A 107 1.52 -10.98 26.26
CA LEU A 107 0.69 -11.81 27.14
C LEU A 107 0.99 -11.54 28.62
N GLN A 108 2.26 -11.39 29.01
CA GLN A 108 2.61 -11.05 30.38
C GLN A 108 2.04 -9.69 30.80
N PHE A 109 2.17 -8.67 29.94
CA PHE A 109 1.56 -7.38 30.15
C PHE A 109 0.04 -7.50 30.34
N MET A 110 -0.62 -8.28 29.48
CA MET A 110 -2.05 -8.51 29.56
C MET A 110 -2.44 -9.16 30.89
N MET A 111 -1.71 -10.17 31.35
CA MET A 111 -1.98 -10.85 32.62
C MET A 111 -1.79 -9.95 33.84
N LEU A 112 -0.99 -8.88 33.74
CA LEU A 112 -0.80 -7.91 34.82
C LEU A 112 -1.93 -6.88 34.88
N TYR A 113 -2.43 -6.40 33.74
CA TYR A 113 -3.30 -5.22 33.68
C TYR A 113 -4.69 -5.44 33.06
N LYS A 114 -5.04 -6.68 32.65
CA LYS A 114 -6.34 -6.95 31.99
C LYS A 114 -7.53 -6.45 32.80
N ASP A 115 -7.54 -6.62 34.12
CA ASP A 115 -8.71 -6.28 34.94
C ASP A 115 -8.94 -4.77 35.02
N GLU A 116 -7.90 -3.97 34.78
CA GLU A 116 -7.97 -2.52 34.77
C GLU A 116 -8.20 -1.93 33.37
N LEU A 117 -7.58 -2.52 32.34
CA LEU A 117 -7.61 -1.98 30.97
C LEU A 117 -8.72 -2.59 30.11
N PHE A 118 -9.04 -3.86 30.34
CA PHE A 118 -9.92 -4.68 29.49
C PHE A 118 -10.84 -5.56 30.36
N PRO A 119 -11.69 -4.96 31.22
CA PRO A 119 -12.59 -5.71 32.08
C PRO A 119 -13.62 -6.48 31.23
N ASP A 120 -13.75 -7.79 31.51
CA ASP A 120 -14.66 -8.71 30.81
C ASP A 120 -14.44 -8.82 29.29
N THR A 121 -13.30 -8.35 28.76
CA THR A 121 -12.95 -8.45 27.34
C THR A 121 -12.24 -9.77 27.04
N PRO A 122 -12.65 -10.53 26.02
CA PRO A 122 -11.97 -11.74 25.59
C PRO A 122 -10.56 -11.45 25.07
N ILE A 123 -9.62 -12.36 25.39
CA ILE A 123 -8.22 -12.27 25.01
C ILE A 123 -7.86 -13.52 24.21
N VAL A 124 -7.33 -13.33 23.00
CA VAL A 124 -6.74 -14.41 22.22
C VAL A 124 -5.24 -14.16 22.10
N PHE A 125 -4.41 -15.11 22.48
CA PHE A 125 -2.96 -15.01 22.28
C PHE A 125 -2.52 -15.73 21.00
N GLU A 126 -1.48 -15.24 20.37
CA GLU A 126 -0.69 -15.92 19.36
C GLU A 126 0.79 -15.65 19.61
N GLY A 127 1.67 -16.39 18.93
CA GLY A 127 3.11 -16.15 19.01
C GLY A 127 3.74 -16.43 20.38
N ILE A 128 3.11 -17.28 21.19
CA ILE A 128 3.57 -17.57 22.57
C ILE A 128 4.51 -18.77 22.59
N ASP A 129 5.79 -18.51 22.82
CA ASP A 129 6.84 -19.51 22.93
C ASP A 129 6.73 -20.32 24.24
N ASN A 130 6.32 -19.66 25.34
CA ASN A 130 6.20 -20.30 26.65
C ASN A 130 4.84 -20.98 26.84
N ILE A 131 4.82 -22.27 26.54
CA ILE A 131 3.62 -23.13 26.60
C ILE A 131 2.99 -23.13 28.02
N GLU A 132 3.78 -23.13 29.08
CA GLU A 132 3.25 -23.15 30.45
C GLU A 132 2.60 -21.81 30.83
N SER A 133 3.17 -20.69 30.38
CA SER A 133 2.55 -19.36 30.51
C SER A 133 1.23 -19.28 29.75
N ALA A 134 1.17 -19.78 28.51
CA ALA A 134 -0.06 -19.85 27.71
C ALA A 134 -1.15 -20.69 28.41
N LYS A 135 -0.81 -21.89 28.89
CA LYS A 135 -1.74 -22.76 29.64
C LYS A 135 -2.24 -22.09 30.91
N LYS A 136 -1.38 -21.38 31.63
CA LYS A 136 -1.75 -20.67 32.85
C LYS A 136 -2.70 -19.50 32.55
N ALA A 137 -2.44 -18.74 31.48
CA ALA A 137 -3.32 -17.66 31.04
C ALA A 137 -4.72 -18.19 30.66
N ALA A 138 -4.78 -19.29 29.91
CA ALA A 138 -6.02 -19.92 29.48
C ALA A 138 -6.86 -20.57 30.59
N GLN A 139 -6.39 -20.59 31.85
CA GLN A 139 -7.22 -20.97 33.00
C GLN A 139 -8.23 -19.87 33.37
N ALA A 140 -7.97 -18.62 32.97
CA ALA A 140 -8.92 -17.53 33.14
C ALA A 140 -10.03 -17.62 32.08
N PRO A 141 -11.29 -17.27 32.44
CA PRO A 141 -12.39 -17.28 31.49
C PRO A 141 -12.14 -16.30 30.33
N TYR A 142 -12.57 -16.69 29.13
CA TYR A 142 -12.42 -15.92 27.89
C TYR A 142 -10.97 -15.66 27.43
N ILE A 143 -10.00 -16.45 27.91
CA ILE A 143 -8.63 -16.43 27.41
C ILE A 143 -8.32 -17.74 26.68
N THR A 144 -7.87 -17.65 25.44
CA THR A 144 -7.42 -18.80 24.63
C THR A 144 -6.36 -18.34 23.63
N GLY A 145 -5.88 -19.22 22.74
CA GLY A 145 -4.94 -18.81 21.72
C GLY A 145 -4.16 -19.93 21.05
N VAL A 146 -3.20 -19.53 20.23
CA VAL A 146 -2.30 -20.39 19.45
C VAL A 146 -0.90 -20.28 20.03
N ILE A 147 -0.28 -21.40 20.38
CA ILE A 147 1.12 -21.40 20.83
C ILE A 147 2.08 -21.35 19.63
N GLU A 148 3.29 -20.86 19.87
CA GLU A 148 4.39 -20.88 18.91
C GLU A 148 5.40 -21.97 19.31
N LYS A 149 5.29 -23.15 18.68
CA LYS A 149 6.15 -24.29 18.94
C LYS A 149 6.82 -24.75 17.66
N VAL A 150 8.14 -24.64 17.62
CA VAL A 150 8.94 -25.11 16.48
C VAL A 150 8.95 -26.64 16.43
N ASN A 151 8.69 -27.21 15.25
CA ASN A 151 8.82 -28.64 15.02
C ASN A 151 10.28 -29.00 14.66
N TYR A 152 11.11 -29.15 15.70
CA TYR A 152 12.51 -29.50 15.53
C TYR A 152 12.71 -30.88 14.92
N GLU A 153 11.84 -31.86 15.21
CA GLU A 153 11.95 -33.21 14.65
C GLU A 153 11.86 -33.21 13.12
N ALA A 154 10.87 -32.52 12.56
CA ALA A 154 10.68 -32.41 11.12
C ALA A 154 11.87 -31.70 10.46
N ASN A 155 12.37 -30.64 11.09
CA ASN A 155 13.54 -29.90 10.65
C ASN A 155 14.82 -30.75 10.64
N ILE A 156 15.06 -31.54 11.69
CA ILE A 156 16.22 -32.43 11.77
C ILE A 156 16.15 -33.52 10.72
N LYS A 157 14.98 -34.17 10.55
CA LYS A 157 14.75 -35.20 9.53
C LYS A 157 15.02 -34.64 8.13
N LEU A 158 14.53 -33.44 7.86
CA LEU A 158 14.78 -32.72 6.62
C LEU A 158 16.28 -32.45 6.43
N ALA A 159 16.95 -31.90 7.45
CA ALA A 159 18.38 -31.57 7.36
C ALA A 159 19.25 -32.81 7.16
N HIS A 160 18.93 -33.92 7.83
CA HIS A 160 19.59 -35.21 7.63
C HIS A 160 19.40 -35.75 6.21
N SER A 161 18.19 -35.65 5.67
CA SER A 161 17.88 -36.06 4.29
C SER A 161 18.69 -35.26 3.25
N LEU A 162 18.81 -33.95 3.47
CA LEU A 162 19.54 -33.06 2.57
C LEU A 162 21.07 -33.18 2.72
N PHE A 163 21.55 -33.40 3.94
CA PHE A 163 22.96 -33.46 4.30
C PHE A 163 23.29 -34.72 5.12
N PRO A 164 23.25 -35.93 4.51
CA PRO A 164 23.40 -37.20 5.22
C PRO A 164 24.82 -37.45 5.75
N THR A 165 25.81 -36.73 5.22
CA THR A 165 27.20 -36.83 5.65
C THR A 165 27.55 -35.90 6.79
N ALA A 166 26.65 -34.99 7.19
CA ALA A 166 26.94 -34.05 8.27
C ALA A 166 27.05 -34.78 9.62
N GLU A 167 28.14 -34.55 10.33
CA GLU A 167 28.41 -35.16 11.64
C GLU A 167 28.16 -34.18 12.79
N LYS A 168 28.10 -32.88 12.49
CA LYS A 168 28.02 -31.81 13.49
C LYS A 168 26.73 -31.00 13.36
N LEU A 169 26.10 -30.72 14.49
CA LEU A 169 24.94 -29.84 14.60
C LEU A 169 25.32 -28.62 15.42
N VAL A 170 25.03 -27.41 14.92
CA VAL A 170 25.35 -26.16 15.60
C VAL A 170 24.06 -25.40 15.87
N LEU A 171 23.79 -25.13 17.14
CA LEU A 171 22.61 -24.43 17.63
C LEU A 171 22.99 -23.01 18.03
N ILE A 172 22.55 -22.00 17.28
CA ILE A 172 22.89 -20.59 17.57
C ILE A 172 21.76 -19.91 18.36
N SER A 173 22.12 -19.27 19.47
CA SER A 173 21.20 -18.61 20.41
C SER A 173 21.82 -17.34 20.97
N ASP A 174 21.06 -16.58 21.76
CA ASP A 174 21.54 -15.44 22.54
C ASP A 174 20.79 -15.33 23.87
N ASN A 175 21.12 -14.32 24.68
CA ASN A 175 20.46 -14.08 25.97
C ASN A 175 19.26 -13.13 25.87
N THR A 176 18.72 -12.91 24.66
CA THR A 176 17.43 -12.24 24.52
C THR A 176 16.32 -13.19 24.95
N GLU A 177 15.14 -12.63 25.27
CA GLU A 177 13.96 -13.40 25.67
C GLU A 177 13.61 -14.52 24.67
N ASN A 178 13.62 -14.20 23.36
CA ASN A 178 13.44 -15.17 22.28
C ASN A 178 14.55 -16.25 22.27
N GLY A 179 15.81 -15.83 22.41
CA GLY A 179 16.95 -16.75 22.47
C GLY A 179 16.87 -17.74 23.64
N ILE A 180 16.34 -17.31 24.79
CA ILE A 180 16.10 -18.16 25.96
C ILE A 180 14.98 -19.16 25.66
N GLY A 181 13.84 -18.71 25.11
CA GLY A 181 12.72 -19.56 24.73
C GLY A 181 13.13 -20.67 23.76
N ILE A 182 13.82 -20.30 22.66
CA ILE A 182 14.40 -21.25 21.70
C ILE A 182 15.34 -22.25 22.39
N THR A 183 16.19 -21.78 23.31
CA THR A 183 17.13 -22.65 24.04
C THR A 183 16.41 -23.66 24.93
N GLU A 184 15.28 -23.28 25.55
CA GLU A 184 14.48 -24.19 26.36
C GLU A 184 13.76 -25.24 25.50
N GLN A 185 13.13 -24.85 24.40
CA GLN A 185 12.50 -25.80 23.48
C GLN A 185 13.54 -26.80 22.90
N LEU A 186 14.76 -26.33 22.58
CA LEU A 186 15.84 -27.18 22.12
C LEU A 186 16.33 -28.19 23.17
N LYS A 187 16.30 -27.84 24.47
CA LYS A 187 16.65 -28.78 25.55
C LYS A 187 15.63 -29.92 25.66
N GLU A 188 14.36 -29.64 25.44
CA GLU A 188 13.32 -30.68 25.41
C GLU A 188 13.46 -31.59 24.19
N ALA A 189 13.94 -31.04 23.08
CA ALA A 189 14.24 -31.77 21.84
C ALA A 189 15.59 -32.52 21.87
N ASN A 190 16.35 -32.50 22.98
CA ASN A 190 17.74 -32.94 23.01
C ASN A 190 17.96 -34.40 22.55
N ASP A 191 17.00 -35.29 22.83
CA ASP A 191 17.05 -36.70 22.43
C ASP A 191 16.98 -36.90 20.90
N LEU A 192 16.43 -35.92 20.17
CA LEU A 192 16.35 -35.94 18.69
C LEU A 192 17.71 -35.72 18.02
N PHE A 193 18.69 -35.17 18.74
CA PHE A 193 20.00 -34.80 18.20
C PHE A 193 21.10 -35.83 18.46
N GLY A 194 20.79 -36.97 19.12
CA GLY A 194 21.80 -37.92 19.62
C GLY A 194 22.74 -38.57 18.59
N GLN A 195 22.48 -38.39 17.29
CA GLN A 195 23.34 -38.85 16.20
C GLN A 195 24.37 -37.81 15.71
N TYR A 196 24.31 -36.58 16.20
CA TYR A 196 25.20 -35.47 15.83
C TYR A 196 26.10 -35.06 17.01
N ASP A 197 27.29 -34.52 16.71
CA ASP A 197 28.06 -33.73 17.67
C ASP A 197 27.40 -32.35 17.80
N VAL A 198 26.70 -32.09 18.92
CA VAL A 198 25.90 -30.87 19.12
C VAL A 198 26.74 -29.79 19.79
N GLU A 199 26.88 -28.65 19.11
CA GLU A 199 27.52 -27.45 19.64
C GLU A 199 26.48 -26.35 19.86
N HIS A 200 26.43 -25.78 21.07
CA HIS A 200 25.63 -24.59 21.35
C HIS A 200 26.50 -23.33 21.28
N LEU A 201 26.19 -22.46 20.33
CA LEU A 201 26.84 -21.16 20.15
C LEU A 201 25.92 -20.04 20.65
N ASN A 202 26.19 -19.54 21.86
CA ASN A 202 25.49 -18.37 22.37
C ASN A 202 26.24 -17.08 21.97
N THR A 203 25.64 -16.27 21.09
CA THR A 203 26.28 -15.07 20.50
C THR A 203 26.59 -14.00 21.53
N SER A 204 25.87 -13.97 22.67
CA SER A 204 26.12 -13.03 23.76
C SER A 204 27.47 -13.26 24.44
N HIS A 205 28.15 -14.38 24.16
CA HIS A 205 29.49 -14.68 24.66
C HIS A 205 30.63 -14.27 23.71
N TYR A 206 30.32 -13.78 22.50
CA TYR A 206 31.29 -13.44 21.46
C TYR A 206 31.18 -11.98 21.03
N THR A 207 32.30 -11.35 20.70
CA THR A 207 32.30 -10.10 19.91
C THR A 207 32.04 -10.41 18.44
N LYS A 208 31.82 -9.37 17.61
CA LYS A 208 31.55 -9.53 16.18
C LYS A 208 32.64 -10.32 15.46
N GLU A 209 33.89 -9.96 15.71
CA GLU A 209 35.07 -10.58 15.09
C GLU A 209 35.20 -12.05 15.53
N GLN A 210 35.00 -12.33 16.82
CA GLN A 210 35.04 -13.69 17.36
C GLN A 210 33.92 -14.55 16.76
N PHE A 211 32.72 -13.98 16.61
CA PHE A 211 31.60 -14.69 16.01
C PHE A 211 31.83 -14.96 14.51
N ILE A 212 32.38 -13.99 13.77
CA ILE A 212 32.81 -14.20 12.37
C ILE A 212 33.85 -15.32 12.27
N GLU A 213 34.83 -15.37 13.18
CA GLU A 213 35.81 -16.45 13.23
C GLU A 213 35.14 -17.82 13.45
N ARG A 214 34.12 -17.90 14.33
CA ARG A 214 33.33 -19.13 14.48
C ARG A 214 32.56 -19.49 13.21
N LEU A 215 31.88 -18.53 12.58
CA LEU A 215 31.12 -18.76 11.35
C LEU A 215 31.99 -19.29 10.20
N THR A 216 33.21 -18.79 10.06
CA THR A 216 34.15 -19.25 9.00
C THR A 216 34.68 -20.66 9.22
N GLN A 217 34.62 -21.18 10.47
CA GLN A 217 34.96 -22.56 10.80
C GLN A 217 33.80 -23.55 10.48
N LEU A 218 32.58 -23.05 10.29
CA LEU A 218 31.42 -23.86 9.91
C LEU A 218 31.45 -24.17 8.42
N ASN A 219 31.57 -25.46 8.09
CA ASN A 219 31.62 -25.98 6.73
C ASN A 219 30.42 -26.90 6.44
N THR A 220 30.35 -27.47 5.23
CA THR A 220 29.23 -28.33 4.80
C THR A 220 29.09 -29.64 5.58
N ASN A 221 30.05 -30.00 6.45
CA ASN A 221 29.89 -31.11 7.41
C ASN A 221 29.10 -30.72 8.68
N SER A 222 28.74 -29.44 8.80
CA SER A 222 27.94 -28.89 9.90
C SER A 222 26.55 -28.51 9.40
N ILE A 223 25.52 -28.85 10.16
CA ILE A 223 24.16 -28.34 10.00
C ILE A 223 23.96 -27.26 11.06
N VAL A 224 23.42 -26.11 10.68
CA VAL A 224 23.22 -24.99 11.62
C VAL A 224 21.74 -24.69 11.77
N PHE A 225 21.25 -24.66 13.02
CA PHE A 225 19.85 -24.42 13.40
C PHE A 225 19.74 -23.31 14.46
N GLY A 226 18.68 -22.50 14.35
CA GLY A 226 18.33 -21.42 15.30
C GLY A 226 19.24 -20.19 15.14
N ILE A 227 18.66 -18.99 14.95
CA ILE A 227 19.41 -17.78 14.59
C ILE A 227 18.90 -16.60 15.42
N SER A 228 18.89 -16.78 16.74
CA SER A 228 18.83 -15.63 17.66
C SER A 228 20.25 -15.05 17.76
N ILE A 229 20.56 -14.10 16.88
CA ILE A 229 21.85 -13.36 16.84
C ILE A 229 21.60 -11.89 17.21
N GLY A 230 20.66 -11.66 18.12
CA GLY A 230 20.25 -10.33 18.54
C GLY A 230 21.23 -9.65 19.47
N GLN A 231 21.88 -10.40 20.37
CA GLN A 231 22.77 -9.81 21.37
C GLN A 231 24.20 -10.37 21.30
N GLN A 232 25.19 -9.48 21.28
CA GLN A 232 26.62 -9.82 21.37
C GLN A 232 27.25 -9.37 22.69
N LYS A 233 28.48 -9.85 22.95
CA LYS A 233 29.23 -9.61 24.19
C LYS A 233 29.48 -8.13 24.48
N ASP A 234 29.54 -7.29 23.44
CA ASP A 234 29.72 -5.84 23.55
C ASP A 234 28.42 -5.08 23.83
N GLY A 235 27.28 -5.78 23.87
CA GLY A 235 25.96 -5.19 24.08
C GLY A 235 25.33 -4.57 22.84
N LEU A 236 25.95 -4.73 21.65
CA LEU A 236 25.36 -4.28 20.40
C LEU A 236 24.19 -5.19 19.99
N ILE A 237 23.08 -4.56 19.58
CA ILE A 237 21.90 -5.22 19.02
C ILE A 237 21.91 -4.97 17.51
N TYR A 238 22.03 -6.05 16.73
CA TYR A 238 22.01 -5.98 15.26
C TYR A 238 20.58 -6.01 14.75
N SER A 239 20.30 -5.31 13.66
CA SER A 239 19.03 -5.48 12.91
C SER A 239 18.98 -6.86 12.22
N GLU A 240 17.79 -7.33 11.85
CA GLU A 240 17.63 -8.64 11.18
C GLU A 240 18.48 -8.77 9.91
N ASP A 241 18.50 -7.74 9.06
CA ASP A 241 19.30 -7.75 7.83
C ASP A 241 20.81 -7.83 8.10
N GLU A 242 21.31 -7.14 9.12
CA GLU A 242 22.71 -7.21 9.51
C GLU A 242 23.09 -8.61 10.01
N ARG A 243 22.21 -9.25 10.79
CA ARG A 243 22.40 -10.64 11.28
C ARG A 243 22.49 -11.60 10.10
N TYR A 244 21.55 -11.52 9.16
CA TYR A 244 21.50 -12.41 8.00
C TYR A 244 22.66 -12.17 7.04
N THR A 245 23.08 -10.91 6.89
CA THR A 245 24.25 -10.55 6.09
C THR A 245 25.53 -11.15 6.67
N LEU A 246 25.72 -11.15 7.99
CA LEU A 246 26.88 -11.78 8.64
C LEU A 246 26.94 -13.28 8.34
N VAL A 247 25.82 -13.98 8.54
CA VAL A 247 25.70 -15.42 8.27
C VAL A 247 25.95 -15.71 6.79
N ARG A 248 25.23 -15.03 5.88
CA ARG A 248 25.33 -15.20 4.43
C ARG A 248 26.76 -15.03 3.91
N LYS A 249 27.50 -14.08 4.47
CA LYS A 249 28.84 -13.69 4.00
C LYS A 249 29.94 -14.61 4.52
N TYR A 250 29.87 -15.03 5.78
CA TYR A 250 30.99 -15.67 6.45
C TYR A 250 30.82 -17.18 6.68
N ALA A 251 29.60 -17.70 6.64
CA ALA A 251 29.35 -19.11 6.90
C ALA A 251 29.33 -19.95 5.61
N GLN A 252 30.03 -21.08 5.62
CA GLN A 252 30.05 -22.03 4.51
C GLN A 252 29.11 -23.21 4.72
N ALA A 253 28.66 -23.46 5.96
CA ALA A 253 27.61 -24.42 6.29
C ALA A 253 26.23 -23.96 5.79
N PRO A 254 25.28 -24.88 5.52
CA PRO A 254 23.87 -24.54 5.32
C PRO A 254 23.22 -24.06 6.64
N PHE A 255 22.52 -22.94 6.58
CA PHE A 255 21.76 -22.38 7.71
C PHE A 255 20.28 -22.64 7.49
N PHE A 256 19.71 -23.49 8.35
CA PHE A 256 18.28 -23.75 8.37
C PHE A 256 17.58 -22.65 9.15
N SER A 257 16.44 -22.21 8.61
CA SER A 257 15.55 -21.32 9.36
C SER A 257 14.44 -22.13 10.00
N ILE A 258 14.03 -21.70 11.20
CA ILE A 258 12.90 -22.26 11.96
C ILE A 258 11.66 -21.35 11.88
N THR A 259 11.83 -20.17 11.30
CA THR A 259 10.80 -19.16 11.05
C THR A 259 10.92 -18.66 9.61
N GLN A 260 9.92 -17.94 9.11
CA GLN A 260 10.00 -17.28 7.80
C GLN A 260 11.15 -16.26 7.69
N ALA A 261 11.58 -15.71 8.83
CA ALA A 261 12.65 -14.73 8.91
C ALA A 261 13.99 -15.29 8.37
N GLY A 262 14.63 -14.51 7.48
CA GLY A 262 15.95 -14.83 6.90
C GLY A 262 15.94 -15.70 5.63
N VAL A 263 14.82 -16.33 5.29
CA VAL A 263 14.64 -17.03 3.99
C VAL A 263 14.52 -15.97 2.89
N GLY A 264 15.30 -16.08 1.80
CA GLY A 264 15.48 -14.99 0.82
C GLY A 264 16.66 -14.06 1.08
N SER A 265 17.17 -14.06 2.33
CA SER A 265 18.29 -13.19 2.77
C SER A 265 19.58 -13.96 3.06
N GLY A 266 19.63 -15.25 2.70
CA GLY A 266 20.83 -16.09 2.80
C GLY A 266 20.68 -17.36 3.63
N MET A 267 19.50 -17.59 4.24
CA MET A 267 19.16 -18.88 4.85
C MET A 267 18.56 -19.83 3.81
N LEU A 268 18.77 -21.13 4.03
CA LEU A 268 18.25 -22.18 3.16
C LEU A 268 16.73 -22.29 3.26
N GLY A 269 16.17 -22.03 4.44
CA GLY A 269 14.79 -22.36 4.78
C GLY A 269 14.69 -23.63 5.63
N GLY A 270 13.51 -24.22 5.71
CA GLY A 270 13.23 -25.33 6.61
C GLY A 270 11.75 -25.63 6.72
N TYR A 271 11.38 -26.39 7.75
CA TYR A 271 9.99 -26.54 8.17
C TYR A 271 9.69 -25.44 9.19
N ILE A 272 9.15 -24.34 8.72
CA ILE A 272 9.06 -23.08 9.47
C ILE A 272 7.65 -22.85 10.01
N ILE A 273 7.54 -22.07 11.07
CA ILE A 273 6.25 -21.57 11.55
C ILE A 273 5.62 -20.66 10.49
N ASP A 274 4.34 -20.88 10.23
CA ASP A 274 3.51 -20.10 9.32
C ASP A 274 2.72 -19.06 10.14
N HIS A 275 3.34 -17.90 10.40
CA HIS A 275 2.75 -16.85 11.22
C HIS A 275 1.42 -16.33 10.66
N GLN A 276 1.25 -16.37 9.33
CA GLN A 276 0.00 -15.96 8.70
C GLN A 276 -1.14 -16.93 9.04
N LYS A 277 -0.89 -18.24 9.04
CA LYS A 277 -1.86 -19.22 9.52
C LYS A 277 -2.10 -19.13 11.03
N CYS A 278 -1.08 -18.79 11.81
CA CYS A 278 -1.25 -18.55 13.25
C CYS A 278 -2.21 -17.38 13.51
N GLY A 279 -1.98 -16.23 12.85
CA GLY A 279 -2.85 -15.07 12.96
C GLY A 279 -4.27 -15.34 12.47
N PHE A 280 -4.41 -16.13 11.39
CA PHE A 280 -5.72 -16.55 10.90
C PHE A 280 -6.48 -17.39 11.93
N LEU A 281 -5.82 -18.35 12.59
CA LEU A 281 -6.44 -19.14 13.66
C LEU A 281 -6.81 -18.26 14.87
N ALA A 282 -5.94 -17.31 15.25
CA ALA A 282 -6.22 -16.40 16.36
C ALA A 282 -7.45 -15.52 16.09
N GLY A 283 -7.60 -14.99 14.88
CA GLY A 283 -8.80 -14.23 14.53
C GLY A 283 -10.05 -15.10 14.40
N GLU A 284 -9.97 -16.35 13.90
CA GLU A 284 -11.09 -17.31 13.96
C GLU A 284 -11.52 -17.62 15.40
N MET A 285 -10.57 -17.76 16.33
CA MET A 285 -10.87 -17.93 17.75
C MET A 285 -11.55 -16.70 18.33
N MET A 286 -11.10 -15.49 17.98
CA MET A 286 -11.71 -14.24 18.41
C MET A 286 -13.15 -14.12 17.89
N ARG A 287 -13.37 -14.43 16.60
CA ARG A 287 -14.69 -14.47 15.97
C ARG A 287 -15.63 -15.46 16.68
N SER A 288 -15.14 -16.66 17.00
CA SER A 288 -15.90 -17.65 17.76
C SER A 288 -16.37 -17.11 19.12
N ILE A 289 -15.53 -16.35 19.81
CA ILE A 289 -15.86 -15.79 21.12
C ILE A 289 -16.88 -14.66 20.98
N LEU A 290 -16.65 -13.72 20.06
CA LEU A 290 -17.49 -12.53 19.90
C LEU A 290 -18.89 -12.88 19.36
N GLU A 291 -18.99 -13.72 18.33
CA GLU A 291 -20.27 -14.02 17.68
C GLU A 291 -21.06 -15.10 18.42
N ASN A 292 -20.37 -16.14 18.91
CA ASN A 292 -21.01 -17.35 19.39
C ASN A 292 -20.87 -17.53 20.91
N ASN A 293 -20.11 -16.67 21.60
CA ASN A 293 -19.78 -16.82 23.02
C ASN A 293 -19.15 -18.20 23.32
N ILE A 294 -18.42 -18.76 22.33
CA ILE A 294 -17.71 -20.04 22.43
C ILE A 294 -16.23 -19.72 22.53
N VAL A 295 -15.59 -20.16 23.62
CA VAL A 295 -14.14 -20.08 23.82
C VAL A 295 -13.51 -21.39 23.34
N PRO A 296 -12.80 -21.42 22.20
CA PRO A 296 -12.11 -22.61 21.73
C PRO A 296 -10.99 -23.03 22.72
N PRO A 297 -10.61 -24.31 22.78
CA PRO A 297 -9.42 -24.72 23.52
C PRO A 297 -8.16 -24.13 22.88
N ILE A 298 -7.08 -24.05 23.66
CA ILE A 298 -5.78 -23.57 23.15
C ILE A 298 -5.31 -24.49 22.03
N GLU A 299 -4.81 -23.91 20.94
CA GLU A 299 -4.19 -24.67 19.85
C GLU A 299 -2.74 -24.98 20.24
N LEU A 300 -2.42 -26.28 20.33
CA LEU A 300 -1.10 -26.78 20.71
C LEU A 300 -0.28 -27.23 19.49
N ASP A 301 -0.92 -27.37 18.32
CA ASP A 301 -0.26 -27.72 17.07
C ASP A 301 -0.04 -26.47 16.22
N THR A 302 1.16 -25.93 16.27
CA THR A 302 1.51 -24.67 15.58
C THR A 302 1.54 -24.88 14.06
N PRO A 303 0.73 -24.13 13.28
CA PRO A 303 0.78 -24.17 11.82
C PRO A 303 2.21 -23.97 11.28
N SER A 304 2.68 -24.90 10.46
CA SER A 304 4.04 -24.88 9.92
C SER A 304 4.06 -25.32 8.45
N THR A 305 4.98 -24.79 7.66
CA THR A 305 5.13 -25.10 6.23
C THR A 305 6.59 -25.31 5.83
N TYR A 306 6.82 -26.05 4.75
CA TYR A 306 8.15 -26.19 4.15
C TYR A 306 8.41 -24.99 3.23
N LEU A 307 9.41 -24.16 3.54
CA LEU A 307 9.79 -23.01 2.72
C LEU A 307 11.29 -23.01 2.46
N PHE A 308 11.71 -22.81 1.21
CA PHE A 308 13.12 -22.79 0.80
C PHE A 308 13.46 -21.69 -0.21
N ASP A 309 14.70 -21.19 -0.17
CA ASP A 309 15.22 -20.25 -1.18
C ASP A 309 16.03 -20.97 -2.27
N TYR A 310 15.53 -20.92 -3.51
CA TYR A 310 16.15 -21.56 -4.66
C TYR A 310 17.62 -21.15 -4.86
N LYS A 311 17.96 -19.87 -4.68
CA LYS A 311 19.35 -19.40 -4.88
C LYS A 311 20.31 -19.99 -3.85
N VAL A 312 19.82 -20.21 -2.63
CA VAL A 312 20.59 -20.85 -1.57
C VAL A 312 20.65 -22.36 -1.80
N MET A 313 19.57 -22.98 -2.27
CA MET A 313 19.58 -24.39 -2.70
C MET A 313 20.62 -24.65 -3.80
N GLU A 314 20.74 -23.76 -4.79
CA GLU A 314 21.79 -23.85 -5.83
C GLU A 314 23.19 -23.80 -5.23
N LYS A 315 23.45 -22.90 -4.27
CA LYS A 315 24.75 -22.80 -3.57
C LYS A 315 25.16 -24.13 -2.93
N TYR A 316 24.21 -24.92 -2.43
CA TYR A 316 24.46 -26.21 -1.78
C TYR A 316 24.16 -27.44 -2.67
N ASN A 317 23.89 -27.24 -3.97
CA ASN A 317 23.53 -28.30 -4.92
C ASN A 317 22.33 -29.15 -4.47
N ILE A 318 21.32 -28.52 -3.86
CA ILE A 318 20.07 -29.16 -3.47
C ILE A 318 19.10 -29.08 -4.65
N ALA A 319 18.75 -30.25 -5.21
CA ALA A 319 17.71 -30.33 -6.23
C ALA A 319 16.33 -30.24 -5.59
N SER A 320 15.39 -29.50 -6.20
CA SER A 320 14.00 -29.38 -5.73
C SER A 320 13.31 -30.74 -5.54
N SER A 321 13.71 -31.78 -6.30
CA SER A 321 13.21 -33.15 -6.16
C SER A 321 13.57 -33.86 -4.85
N LYS A 322 14.50 -33.31 -4.06
CA LYS A 322 14.85 -33.82 -2.73
C LYS A 322 14.01 -33.19 -1.61
N LEU A 323 13.24 -32.16 -1.92
CA LEU A 323 12.35 -31.51 -0.97
C LEU A 323 11.00 -32.24 -0.88
N PRO A 324 10.25 -32.07 0.22
CA PRO A 324 8.85 -32.48 0.30
C PRO A 324 8.00 -31.92 -0.85
N ILE A 325 6.94 -32.63 -1.22
CA ILE A 325 6.11 -32.30 -2.40
C ILE A 325 5.37 -30.96 -2.21
N ASP A 326 5.04 -30.63 -0.97
CA ASP A 326 4.36 -29.42 -0.51
C ASP A 326 5.35 -28.30 -0.11
N ALA A 327 6.63 -28.42 -0.47
CA ALA A 327 7.62 -27.39 -0.21
C ALA A 327 7.44 -26.19 -1.14
N ASP A 328 7.22 -25.02 -0.56
CA ASP A 328 7.25 -23.74 -1.27
C ASP A 328 8.70 -23.33 -1.53
N ILE A 329 9.02 -23.04 -2.80
CA ILE A 329 10.36 -22.65 -3.23
C ILE A 329 10.30 -21.22 -3.76
N MET A 330 10.89 -20.28 -3.00
CA MET A 330 11.00 -18.90 -3.42
C MET A 330 12.21 -18.68 -4.34
N ASN A 331 12.15 -17.64 -5.19
CA ASN A 331 13.20 -17.27 -6.14
C ASN A 331 13.54 -18.33 -7.21
N GLU A 332 12.65 -19.29 -7.48
CA GLU A 332 12.87 -20.29 -8.54
C GLU A 332 12.85 -19.63 -9.94
N PRO A 333 13.87 -19.87 -10.79
CA PRO A 333 13.89 -19.33 -12.14
C PRO A 333 12.84 -20.03 -13.00
N GLU A 334 12.03 -19.24 -13.71
CA GLU A 334 11.03 -19.77 -14.65
C GLU A 334 11.68 -20.70 -15.69
N HIS A 335 11.19 -21.95 -15.77
CA HIS A 335 11.68 -22.90 -16.76
C HIS A 335 11.47 -22.39 -18.20
N PHE A 336 12.40 -22.66 -19.12
CA PHE A 336 12.30 -22.27 -20.54
C PHE A 336 10.94 -22.63 -21.15
N LEU A 337 10.42 -23.83 -20.84
CA LEU A 337 9.12 -24.26 -21.33
C LEU A 337 7.96 -23.46 -20.72
N GLN A 338 8.01 -23.06 -19.45
CA GLN A 338 7.00 -22.18 -18.85
C GLN A 338 7.06 -20.77 -19.46
N LYS A 339 8.27 -20.21 -19.56
CA LYS A 339 8.51 -18.88 -20.12
C LYS A 339 8.12 -18.74 -21.59
N TYR A 340 8.32 -19.79 -22.39
CA TYR A 340 8.05 -19.79 -23.82
C TYR A 340 6.90 -20.71 -24.26
N ALA A 341 6.11 -21.26 -23.32
CA ALA A 341 5.02 -22.19 -23.61
C ALA A 341 4.07 -21.64 -24.68
N LEU A 342 3.59 -20.41 -24.46
CA LEU A 342 2.70 -19.74 -25.39
C LEU A 342 3.35 -19.51 -26.76
N TRP A 343 4.63 -19.15 -26.80
CA TRP A 343 5.35 -18.93 -28.06
C TRP A 343 5.52 -20.23 -28.86
N ILE A 344 5.86 -21.33 -28.20
CA ILE A 344 5.99 -22.65 -28.84
C ILE A 344 4.64 -23.14 -29.37
N ILE A 345 3.57 -22.98 -28.59
CA ILE A 345 2.21 -23.34 -29.01
C ILE A 345 1.79 -22.52 -30.23
N ASN A 346 2.03 -21.21 -30.21
CA ASN A 346 1.68 -20.33 -31.34
C ASN A 346 2.46 -20.68 -32.62
N ILE A 347 3.74 -21.01 -32.50
CA ILE A 347 4.56 -21.46 -33.65
C ILE A 347 4.05 -22.80 -34.19
N LEU A 348 3.72 -23.76 -33.33
CA LEU A 348 3.18 -25.06 -33.75
C LEU A 348 1.82 -24.91 -34.43
N VAL A 349 0.94 -24.05 -33.91
CA VAL A 349 -0.36 -23.72 -34.52
C VAL A 349 -0.17 -23.06 -35.89
N LEU A 350 0.79 -22.14 -36.02
CA LEU A 350 1.12 -21.50 -37.29
C LEU A 350 1.68 -22.50 -38.32
N CYS A 351 2.59 -23.38 -37.91
CA CYS A 351 3.12 -24.44 -38.77
C CYS A 351 2.04 -25.42 -39.21
N LEU A 352 1.13 -25.81 -38.30
CA LEU A 352 0.00 -26.67 -38.62
C LEU A 352 -0.96 -25.97 -39.60
N ALA A 353 -1.27 -24.69 -39.36
CA ALA A 353 -2.10 -23.88 -40.24
C ALA A 353 -1.51 -23.78 -41.65
N LEU A 354 -0.21 -23.50 -41.76
CA LEU A 354 0.50 -23.45 -43.04
C LEU A 354 0.54 -24.80 -43.74
N ALA A 355 0.74 -25.90 -43.01
CA ALA A 355 0.69 -27.26 -43.55
C ALA A 355 -0.71 -27.62 -44.07
N THR A 356 -1.78 -27.23 -43.36
CA THR A 356 -3.16 -27.39 -43.84
C THR A 356 -3.43 -26.55 -45.08
N VAL A 357 -3.00 -25.28 -45.13
CA VAL A 357 -3.15 -24.44 -46.31
C VAL A 357 -2.43 -25.06 -47.52
N ALA A 358 -1.17 -25.51 -47.34
CA ALA A 358 -0.42 -26.19 -48.38
C ALA A 358 -1.12 -27.48 -48.86
N TYR A 359 -1.68 -28.27 -47.95
CA TYR A 359 -2.47 -29.46 -48.26
C TYR A 359 -3.74 -29.11 -49.07
N PHE A 360 -4.49 -28.08 -48.66
CA PHE A 360 -5.71 -27.65 -49.36
C PHE A 360 -5.42 -27.03 -50.72
N VAL A 361 -4.33 -26.28 -50.89
CA VAL A 361 -3.88 -25.77 -52.19
C VAL A 361 -3.53 -26.92 -53.14
N ARG A 362 -2.78 -27.91 -52.65
CA ARG A 362 -2.39 -29.10 -53.43
C ARG A 362 -3.60 -29.95 -53.81
N ARG A 363 -4.58 -30.09 -52.90
CA ARG A 363 -5.86 -30.77 -53.15
C ARG A 363 -6.71 -30.01 -54.17
N LYS A 364 -6.83 -28.68 -54.05
CA LYS A 364 -7.61 -27.83 -54.97
C LYS A 364 -7.03 -27.84 -56.38
N ALA A 365 -5.70 -27.89 -56.54
CA ALA A 365 -5.05 -28.04 -57.84
C ALA A 365 -5.35 -29.41 -58.49
N SER A 366 -5.37 -30.49 -57.70
CA SER A 366 -5.73 -31.83 -58.17
C SER A 366 -7.22 -31.97 -58.52
N GLU A 367 -8.10 -31.26 -57.80
CA GLU A 367 -9.54 -31.19 -58.10
C GLU A 367 -9.83 -30.34 -59.35
N GLN A 368 -9.12 -29.22 -59.56
CA GLN A 368 -9.27 -28.39 -60.78
C GLN A 368 -8.89 -29.14 -62.07
N LEU A 369 -7.86 -29.99 -62.01
CA LEU A 369 -7.46 -30.85 -63.13
C LEU A 369 -8.54 -31.89 -63.48
N LYS A 370 -9.33 -32.33 -62.50
CA LYS A 370 -10.43 -33.30 -62.65
C LYS A 370 -11.74 -32.62 -63.09
N ILE A 371 -11.94 -31.36 -62.71
CA ILE A 371 -13.12 -30.55 -63.04
C ILE A 371 -13.06 -30.05 -64.49
N ALA A 372 -11.90 -29.63 -64.99
CA ALA A 372 -11.74 -29.21 -66.38
C ALA A 372 -12.07 -30.32 -67.40
N TYR A 373 -11.85 -31.58 -67.04
CA TYR A 373 -12.18 -32.76 -67.85
C TYR A 373 -13.70 -33.04 -67.89
N ASN A 374 -14.41 -32.78 -66.79
CA ASN A 374 -15.86 -33.00 -66.69
C ASN A 374 -16.69 -31.80 -67.19
N GLN A 375 -16.10 -30.60 -67.22
CA GLN A 375 -16.75 -29.35 -67.65
C GLN A 375 -17.11 -29.28 -69.14
N LEU A 376 -16.52 -30.11 -70.00
CA LEU A 376 -16.87 -30.11 -71.43
C LEU A 376 -18.20 -30.84 -71.72
N VAL A 377 -18.70 -31.62 -70.75
CA VAL A 377 -19.89 -32.48 -70.87
C VAL A 377 -21.11 -31.90 -70.14
N MET A 378 -20.92 -30.97 -69.19
CA MET A 378 -21.99 -30.44 -68.32
C MET A 378 -22.54 -29.06 -68.72
N THR A 379 -21.90 -28.36 -69.67
CA THR A 379 -22.20 -26.96 -70.05
C THR A 379 -23.64 -26.73 -70.53
N GLU A 380 -24.33 -27.77 -70.99
CA GLU A 380 -25.71 -27.68 -71.49
C GLU A 380 -26.77 -27.78 -70.37
N ALA A 381 -26.43 -28.40 -69.24
CA ALA A 381 -27.33 -28.53 -68.08
C ALA A 381 -27.20 -27.36 -67.09
N ASP A 382 -26.06 -26.67 -67.09
CA ASP A 382 -25.68 -25.64 -66.11
C ASP A 382 -26.46 -24.31 -66.22
N LEU A 383 -27.06 -23.98 -67.38
CA LEU A 383 -27.77 -22.70 -67.56
C LEU A 383 -29.02 -22.55 -66.67
N LYS A 384 -29.66 -23.67 -66.29
CA LYS A 384 -30.84 -23.70 -65.40
C LYS A 384 -30.48 -23.68 -63.91
N VAL A 385 -29.30 -24.18 -63.55
CA VAL A 385 -28.80 -24.25 -62.16
C VAL A 385 -28.11 -22.94 -61.75
N GLN A 386 -27.50 -22.22 -62.69
CA GLN A 386 -26.89 -20.91 -62.46
C GLN A 386 -27.85 -19.86 -61.88
N PHE A 387 -29.14 -19.90 -62.25
CA PHE A 387 -30.14 -18.95 -61.75
C PHE A 387 -30.47 -19.14 -60.26
N GLU A 388 -30.55 -20.39 -59.79
CA GLU A 388 -30.74 -20.75 -58.37
C GLU A 388 -29.48 -20.49 -57.52
N SER A 389 -28.30 -20.75 -58.09
CA SER A 389 -27.00 -20.51 -57.43
C SER A 389 -26.72 -19.02 -57.22
N ASN A 390 -27.05 -18.16 -58.19
CA ASN A 390 -26.90 -16.71 -58.05
C ASN A 390 -27.80 -16.12 -56.96
N LYS A 391 -29.00 -16.67 -56.76
CA LYS A 391 -29.91 -16.27 -55.67
C LYS A 391 -29.30 -16.57 -54.29
N LYS A 392 -28.72 -17.77 -54.10
CA LYS A 392 -28.02 -18.15 -52.85
C LYS A 392 -26.71 -17.38 -52.63
N HIS A 393 -25.99 -17.03 -53.69
CA HIS A 393 -24.77 -16.24 -53.59
C HIS A 393 -25.06 -14.78 -53.18
N ILE A 394 -26.13 -14.18 -53.69
CA ILE A 394 -26.61 -12.86 -53.26
C ILE A 394 -27.08 -12.89 -51.79
N GLU A 395 -27.73 -13.96 -51.34
CA GLU A 395 -28.09 -14.13 -49.93
C GLU A 395 -26.85 -14.29 -49.01
N ALA A 396 -25.85 -15.05 -49.43
CA ALA A 396 -24.59 -15.18 -48.69
C ALA A 396 -23.79 -13.88 -48.61
N LEU A 397 -23.73 -13.09 -49.70
CA LEU A 397 -23.10 -11.77 -49.71
C LEU A 397 -23.83 -10.79 -48.80
N LYS A 398 -25.17 -10.83 -48.75
CA LYS A 398 -25.97 -10.01 -47.82
C LYS A 398 -25.73 -10.38 -46.35
N ILE A 399 -25.51 -11.67 -46.04
CA ILE A 399 -25.18 -12.12 -44.69
C ILE A 399 -23.76 -11.67 -44.30
N GLN A 400 -22.80 -11.79 -45.21
CA GLN A 400 -21.43 -11.35 -45.00
C GLN A 400 -21.32 -9.83 -44.88
N GLU A 401 -22.05 -9.07 -45.70
CA GLU A 401 -22.15 -7.61 -45.60
C GLU A 401 -22.77 -7.18 -44.27
N LYS A 402 -23.82 -7.87 -43.80
CA LYS A 402 -24.39 -7.65 -42.47
C LYS A 402 -23.37 -7.93 -41.36
N GLN A 403 -22.57 -8.99 -41.47
CA GLN A 403 -21.58 -9.36 -40.46
C GLN A 403 -20.40 -8.37 -40.42
N ILE A 404 -19.90 -7.94 -41.58
CA ILE A 404 -18.86 -6.88 -41.68
C ILE A 404 -19.39 -5.56 -41.12
N ARG A 405 -20.64 -5.20 -41.44
CA ARG A 405 -21.26 -3.97 -40.91
C ARG A 405 -21.48 -4.03 -39.41
N PHE A 406 -21.83 -5.21 -38.87
CA PHE A 406 -21.96 -5.44 -37.43
C PHE A 406 -20.60 -5.26 -36.72
N GLN A 407 -19.54 -5.93 -37.19
CA GLN A 407 -18.18 -5.80 -36.65
C GLN A 407 -17.62 -4.38 -36.74
N ALA A 408 -17.98 -3.62 -37.79
CA ALA A 408 -17.56 -2.22 -37.90
C ALA A 408 -18.25 -1.29 -36.88
N THR A 409 -19.35 -1.70 -36.27
CA THR A 409 -20.21 -0.87 -35.42
C THR A 409 -20.38 -1.38 -33.98
N HIS A 410 -19.93 -2.61 -33.68
CA HIS A 410 -20.02 -3.21 -32.35
C HIS A 410 -18.63 -3.63 -31.85
N ASP A 411 -18.50 -3.79 -30.54
CA ASP A 411 -17.32 -4.30 -29.85
C ASP A 411 -17.36 -5.84 -29.81
N ASP A 412 -16.26 -6.50 -30.16
CA ASP A 412 -16.21 -7.96 -30.33
C ASP A 412 -16.35 -8.73 -29.00
N LEU A 413 -15.97 -8.13 -27.86
CA LEU A 413 -16.05 -8.76 -26.54
C LEU A 413 -17.46 -8.64 -25.95
N THR A 414 -18.06 -7.47 -26.07
CA THR A 414 -19.31 -7.13 -25.36
C THR A 414 -20.55 -7.16 -26.23
N ASN A 415 -20.41 -7.18 -27.56
CA ASN A 415 -21.48 -6.97 -28.54
C ASN A 415 -22.24 -5.63 -28.38
N LEU A 416 -21.78 -4.73 -27.52
CA LEU A 416 -22.31 -3.38 -27.44
C LEU A 416 -21.84 -2.56 -28.66
N PRO A 417 -22.57 -1.50 -29.04
CA PRO A 417 -22.05 -0.53 -30.00
C PRO A 417 -20.64 -0.06 -29.59
N ASN A 418 -19.77 0.11 -30.58
CA ASN A 418 -18.41 0.60 -30.36
C ASN A 418 -18.35 2.13 -30.47
N ARG A 419 -17.21 2.70 -30.10
CA ARG A 419 -16.93 4.14 -30.17
C ARG A 419 -17.31 4.79 -31.50
N ARG A 420 -17.14 4.10 -32.63
CA ARG A 420 -17.47 4.63 -33.97
C ARG A 420 -18.98 4.76 -34.16
N ALA A 421 -19.75 3.73 -33.80
CA ALA A 421 -21.20 3.76 -33.86
C ALA A 421 -21.78 4.83 -32.92
N THR A 422 -21.30 4.88 -31.68
CA THR A 422 -21.72 5.85 -30.68
C THR A 422 -21.45 7.30 -31.11
N THR A 423 -20.24 7.58 -31.62
CA THR A 423 -19.90 8.92 -32.12
C THR A 423 -20.81 9.34 -33.28
N ALA A 424 -21.16 8.40 -34.18
CA ALA A 424 -22.09 8.69 -35.26
C ALA A 424 -23.51 8.97 -34.73
N HIS A 425 -23.97 8.21 -33.72
CA HIS A 425 -25.27 8.42 -33.08
C HIS A 425 -25.35 9.79 -32.36
N LEU A 426 -24.31 10.17 -31.61
CA LEU A 426 -24.22 11.49 -30.97
C LEU A 426 -24.26 12.64 -31.98
N LYS A 427 -23.60 12.49 -33.14
CA LYS A 427 -23.69 13.49 -34.23
C LYS A 427 -25.13 13.66 -34.72
N THR A 428 -25.86 12.56 -34.89
CA THR A 428 -27.28 12.60 -35.28
C THR A 428 -28.11 13.31 -34.21
N LEU A 429 -27.98 12.95 -32.93
CA LEU A 429 -28.75 13.57 -31.85
C LEU A 429 -28.48 15.08 -31.71
N LEU A 430 -27.23 15.53 -31.89
CA LEU A 430 -26.88 16.95 -31.89
C LEU A 430 -27.52 17.71 -33.08
N LEU A 431 -27.57 17.09 -34.27
CA LEU A 431 -28.21 17.68 -35.44
C LEU A 431 -29.73 17.79 -35.27
N GLU A 432 -30.35 16.79 -34.63
CA GLU A 432 -31.79 16.75 -34.34
C GLU A 432 -32.21 17.73 -33.23
N ARG A 433 -31.25 18.31 -32.49
CA ARG A 433 -31.46 19.21 -31.35
C ARG A 433 -32.37 18.62 -30.27
N THR A 434 -32.41 17.30 -30.16
CA THR A 434 -33.11 16.62 -29.08
C THR A 434 -32.32 16.83 -27.78
N PRO A 435 -32.96 17.18 -26.64
CA PRO A 435 -32.26 17.19 -25.36
C PRO A 435 -31.77 15.79 -25.02
N PHE A 436 -30.52 15.64 -24.59
CA PHE A 436 -29.97 14.37 -24.12
C PHE A 436 -28.78 14.59 -23.18
N THR A 437 -28.47 13.56 -22.40
CA THR A 437 -27.35 13.56 -21.46
C THR A 437 -26.42 12.41 -21.77
N VAL A 438 -25.11 12.67 -21.71
CA VAL A 438 -24.04 11.68 -21.85
C VAL A 438 -23.48 11.38 -20.47
N LEU A 439 -23.31 10.10 -20.16
CA LEU A 439 -22.62 9.61 -18.99
C LEU A 439 -21.41 8.82 -19.51
N LEU A 440 -20.22 9.26 -19.15
CA LEU A 440 -18.99 8.51 -19.34
C LEU A 440 -18.68 7.77 -18.03
N VAL A 441 -18.59 6.45 -18.11
CA VAL A 441 -18.46 5.57 -16.94
C VAL A 441 -17.14 4.81 -17.03
N ASP A 442 -16.41 4.79 -15.94
CA ASP A 442 -15.13 4.09 -15.79
C ASP A 442 -15.17 3.19 -14.56
N LEU A 443 -14.61 1.98 -14.71
CA LEU A 443 -14.53 0.99 -13.64
C LEU A 443 -13.35 1.31 -12.73
N ASP A 444 -13.63 1.70 -11.50
CA ASP A 444 -12.58 2.05 -10.55
C ASP A 444 -11.70 0.82 -10.27
N ASN A 445 -10.38 1.00 -10.34
CA ASN A 445 -9.38 -0.01 -10.04
C ASN A 445 -9.48 -1.30 -10.90
N PHE A 446 -10.07 -1.25 -12.11
CA PHE A 446 -10.16 -2.41 -13.01
C PHE A 446 -8.80 -3.04 -13.35
N LYS A 447 -7.73 -2.24 -13.37
CA LYS A 447 -6.37 -2.75 -13.52
C LYS A 447 -5.97 -3.70 -12.39
N GLU A 448 -6.29 -3.38 -11.13
CA GLU A 448 -6.00 -4.24 -9.98
C GLU A 448 -6.79 -5.55 -10.07
N ILE A 449 -8.03 -5.51 -10.59
CA ILE A 449 -8.82 -6.71 -10.87
C ILE A 449 -8.10 -7.59 -11.91
N ASN A 450 -7.59 -7.00 -12.99
CA ASN A 450 -6.82 -7.75 -14.00
C ASN A 450 -5.50 -8.29 -13.45
N ASP A 451 -4.80 -7.51 -12.62
CA ASP A 451 -3.50 -7.89 -12.05
C ASP A 451 -3.68 -9.00 -10.99
N THR A 452 -4.81 -9.00 -10.26
CA THR A 452 -5.13 -9.98 -9.19
C THR A 452 -5.77 -11.26 -9.73
N TYR A 453 -6.76 -11.14 -10.62
CA TYR A 453 -7.58 -12.27 -11.09
C TYR A 453 -7.31 -12.67 -12.54
N GLY A 454 -6.37 -11.98 -13.21
CA GLY A 454 -6.03 -12.18 -14.61
C GLY A 454 -6.97 -11.50 -15.61
N HIS A 455 -6.46 -11.20 -16.79
CA HIS A 455 -7.21 -10.52 -17.87
C HIS A 455 -8.49 -11.24 -18.30
N PHE A 456 -8.53 -12.58 -18.23
CA PHE A 456 -9.72 -13.34 -18.59
C PHE A 456 -10.91 -13.03 -17.66
N SER A 457 -10.65 -12.89 -16.37
CA SER A 457 -11.66 -12.53 -15.37
C SER A 457 -12.18 -11.11 -15.59
N GLY A 458 -11.28 -10.17 -15.95
CA GLY A 458 -11.67 -8.82 -16.35
C GLY A 458 -12.53 -8.80 -17.62
N ASP A 459 -12.17 -9.56 -18.65
CA ASP A 459 -12.97 -9.69 -19.87
C ASP A 459 -14.36 -10.27 -19.59
N MET A 460 -14.45 -11.28 -18.72
CA MET A 460 -15.73 -11.86 -18.28
C MET A 460 -16.58 -10.84 -17.51
N LEU A 461 -15.98 -10.07 -16.60
CA LEU A 461 -16.64 -9.01 -15.86
C LEU A 461 -17.24 -7.95 -16.80
N LEU A 462 -16.47 -7.52 -17.81
CA LEU A 462 -16.95 -6.62 -18.87
C LEU A 462 -18.08 -7.23 -19.70
N SER A 463 -18.00 -8.52 -20.05
CA SER A 463 -19.07 -9.22 -20.75
C SER A 463 -20.35 -9.35 -19.92
N ILE A 464 -20.26 -9.56 -18.60
CA ILE A 464 -21.44 -9.63 -17.71
C ILE A 464 -22.08 -8.25 -17.56
N LEU A 465 -21.28 -7.20 -17.34
CA LEU A 465 -21.77 -5.82 -17.33
C LEU A 465 -22.46 -5.45 -18.65
N ALA A 466 -21.85 -5.82 -19.77
CA ALA A 466 -22.43 -5.57 -21.09
C ALA A 466 -23.79 -6.25 -21.29
N LYS A 467 -23.97 -7.48 -20.78
CA LYS A 467 -25.28 -8.15 -20.80
C LYS A 467 -26.31 -7.41 -19.97
N ARG A 468 -25.94 -6.94 -18.76
CA ARG A 468 -26.82 -6.12 -17.93
C ARG A 468 -27.23 -4.82 -18.64
N PHE A 469 -26.28 -4.18 -19.32
CA PHE A 469 -26.56 -2.99 -20.13
C PHE A 469 -27.45 -3.27 -21.32
N LEU A 470 -27.26 -4.37 -22.04
CA LEU A 470 -28.14 -4.77 -23.13
C LEU A 470 -29.58 -4.95 -22.63
N THR A 471 -29.78 -5.69 -21.53
CA THR A 471 -31.11 -5.83 -20.92
C THR A 471 -31.70 -4.48 -20.49
N MET A 472 -30.90 -3.61 -19.87
CA MET A 472 -31.36 -2.28 -19.46
C MET A 472 -31.77 -1.40 -20.66
N ALA A 473 -31.03 -1.47 -21.76
CA ALA A 473 -31.32 -0.73 -22.98
C ALA A 473 -32.57 -1.28 -23.71
N GLU A 474 -32.76 -2.61 -23.72
CA GLU A 474 -33.95 -3.26 -24.30
C GLU A 474 -35.24 -2.95 -23.50
N GLU A 475 -35.14 -2.80 -22.19
CA GLU A 475 -36.27 -2.47 -21.31
C GLU A 475 -36.61 -0.97 -21.31
N ASN A 476 -35.76 -0.11 -21.90
CA ASN A 476 -35.92 1.33 -21.86
C ASN A 476 -35.43 2.00 -23.16
N ASP A 477 -36.36 2.25 -24.08
CA ASP A 477 -36.14 2.90 -25.40
C ASP A 477 -35.48 4.31 -25.33
N HIS A 478 -35.21 4.82 -24.13
CA HIS A 478 -34.58 6.13 -23.91
C HIS A 478 -33.11 6.03 -23.47
N ILE A 479 -32.53 4.83 -23.36
CA ILE A 479 -31.16 4.60 -22.93
C ILE A 479 -30.38 3.87 -24.02
N TYR A 480 -29.35 4.52 -24.54
CA TYR A 480 -28.39 3.93 -25.48
C TYR A 480 -27.05 3.70 -24.76
N ILE A 481 -26.48 2.50 -24.86
CA ILE A 481 -25.27 2.13 -24.13
C ILE A 481 -24.25 1.57 -25.09
N SER A 482 -22.98 1.90 -24.86
CA SER A 482 -21.86 1.49 -25.70
C SER A 482 -20.61 1.26 -24.88
N ARG A 483 -19.69 0.44 -25.40
CA ARG A 483 -18.34 0.33 -24.86
C ARG A 483 -17.43 1.28 -25.64
N PHE A 484 -16.85 2.25 -24.94
CA PHE A 484 -16.06 3.31 -25.56
C PHE A 484 -14.60 2.87 -25.77
N GLY A 485 -14.10 2.01 -24.90
CA GLY A 485 -12.81 1.31 -25.00
C GLY A 485 -12.31 0.85 -23.64
N GLY A 486 -11.51 -0.23 -23.58
CA GLY A 486 -11.00 -0.74 -22.30
C GLY A 486 -12.12 -1.07 -21.31
N ASP A 487 -12.11 -0.38 -20.18
CA ASP A 487 -13.06 -0.43 -19.08
C ASP A 487 -14.07 0.74 -19.08
N GLU A 488 -14.07 1.56 -20.13
CA GLU A 488 -14.96 2.71 -20.28
C GLU A 488 -16.25 2.35 -21.04
N PHE A 489 -17.38 2.75 -20.46
CA PHE A 489 -18.71 2.68 -21.07
C PHE A 489 -19.25 4.09 -21.30
N LEU A 490 -19.98 4.28 -22.40
CA LEU A 490 -20.69 5.52 -22.67
C LEU A 490 -22.19 5.25 -22.77
N ILE A 491 -22.95 5.94 -21.93
CA ILE A 491 -24.40 5.86 -21.84
C ILE A 491 -25.00 7.19 -22.29
N ILE A 492 -26.01 7.14 -23.14
CA ILE A 492 -26.76 8.29 -23.63
C ILE A 492 -28.20 8.13 -23.15
N ILE A 493 -28.70 9.14 -22.45
CA ILE A 493 -30.07 9.16 -21.95
C ILE A 493 -30.80 10.32 -22.63
N ASN A 494 -31.95 10.06 -23.24
CA ASN A 494 -32.77 11.11 -23.83
C ASN A 494 -33.28 12.07 -22.75
N GLY A 495 -33.16 13.37 -22.94
CA GLY A 495 -33.53 14.41 -21.99
C GLY A 495 -32.39 14.86 -21.05
N HIS A 496 -32.66 15.93 -20.32
CA HIS A 496 -31.82 16.37 -19.21
C HIS A 496 -32.12 15.55 -17.97
N ILE A 497 -31.11 14.88 -17.41
CA ILE A 497 -31.22 14.17 -16.13
C ILE A 497 -30.81 15.08 -14.98
N THR A 498 -31.43 14.88 -13.82
CA THR A 498 -31.03 15.51 -12.56
C THR A 498 -30.56 14.43 -11.60
N PRO A 499 -29.88 14.77 -10.48
CA PRO A 499 -29.48 13.78 -9.48
C PRO A 499 -30.64 12.93 -8.92
N SER A 500 -31.88 13.44 -9.01
CA SER A 500 -33.11 12.76 -8.58
C SER A 500 -33.77 11.87 -9.64
N ASP A 501 -33.22 11.81 -10.86
CA ASP A 501 -33.82 11.08 -11.97
C ASP A 501 -33.71 9.56 -11.76
N ASN A 502 -34.82 8.83 -11.92
CA ASN A 502 -34.82 7.38 -11.74
C ASN A 502 -33.89 6.65 -12.73
N ARG A 503 -33.58 7.25 -13.89
CA ARG A 503 -32.71 6.64 -14.91
C ARG A 503 -31.25 6.63 -14.48
N ILE A 504 -30.76 7.69 -13.81
CA ILE A 504 -29.41 7.67 -13.25
C ILE A 504 -29.31 6.65 -12.11
N ARG A 505 -30.36 6.54 -11.28
CA ARG A 505 -30.42 5.50 -10.23
C ARG A 505 -30.34 4.10 -10.82
N ARG A 506 -31.07 3.82 -11.90
CA ARG A 506 -31.04 2.51 -12.58
C ARG A 506 -29.66 2.20 -13.18
N VAL A 507 -28.98 3.20 -13.74
CA VAL A 507 -27.58 3.05 -14.19
C VAL A 507 -26.68 2.68 -13.01
N ARG A 508 -26.79 3.37 -11.86
CA ARG A 508 -26.01 3.02 -10.65
C ARG A 508 -26.33 1.61 -10.15
N GLU A 509 -27.60 1.22 -10.07
CA GLU A 509 -28.04 -0.11 -9.63
C GLU A 509 -27.43 -1.25 -10.47
N ALA A 510 -27.20 -1.00 -11.76
CA ALA A 510 -26.56 -1.98 -12.65
C ALA A 510 -25.10 -2.32 -12.25
N PHE A 511 -24.41 -1.38 -11.59
CA PHE A 511 -23.05 -1.56 -11.05
C PHE A 511 -23.03 -2.00 -9.58
N VAL A 512 -23.99 -1.54 -8.78
CA VAL A 512 -24.12 -1.91 -7.35
C VAL A 512 -24.46 -3.38 -7.17
N THR A 513 -25.19 -3.99 -8.11
CA THR A 513 -25.48 -5.41 -8.05
C THR A 513 -24.18 -6.21 -8.19
N PRO A 514 -23.76 -7.02 -7.22
CA PRO A 514 -22.48 -7.73 -7.32
C PRO A 514 -22.44 -8.64 -8.54
N ILE A 515 -21.28 -8.78 -9.17
CA ILE A 515 -21.09 -9.73 -10.27
C ILE A 515 -20.61 -11.04 -9.67
N ILE A 516 -21.42 -12.09 -9.80
CA ILE A 516 -21.05 -13.44 -9.35
C ILE A 516 -20.52 -14.21 -10.55
N TYR A 517 -19.27 -14.65 -10.48
CA TYR A 517 -18.64 -15.49 -11.48
C TYR A 517 -17.62 -16.43 -10.81
N ASP A 518 -17.67 -17.72 -11.16
CA ASP A 518 -16.80 -18.78 -10.61
C ASP A 518 -16.75 -18.80 -9.07
N ASP A 519 -17.93 -18.79 -8.44
CA ASP A 519 -18.15 -18.74 -6.99
C ASP A 519 -17.51 -17.53 -6.25
N SER A 520 -17.00 -16.55 -7.00
CA SER A 520 -16.46 -15.28 -6.49
C SER A 520 -17.44 -14.14 -6.73
N GLN A 521 -17.59 -13.26 -5.74
CA GLN A 521 -18.37 -12.02 -5.85
C GLN A 521 -17.43 -10.84 -6.13
N TYR A 522 -17.66 -10.16 -7.25
CA TYR A 522 -16.94 -8.95 -7.63
C TYR A 522 -17.80 -7.72 -7.32
N ASP A 523 -17.36 -6.92 -6.34
CA ASP A 523 -17.95 -5.63 -6.04
C ASP A 523 -17.28 -4.56 -6.89
N ILE A 524 -18.06 -4.03 -7.84
CA ILE A 524 -17.56 -3.11 -8.85
C ILE A 524 -17.93 -1.68 -8.44
N ARG A 525 -16.90 -0.86 -8.27
CA ARG A 525 -17.07 0.58 -8.08
C ARG A 525 -16.88 1.30 -9.41
N VAL A 526 -17.62 2.39 -9.60
CA VAL A 526 -17.53 3.17 -10.83
C VAL A 526 -17.50 4.66 -10.56
N SER A 527 -16.68 5.36 -11.33
CA SER A 527 -16.72 6.81 -11.45
C SER A 527 -17.50 7.19 -12.70
N ILE A 528 -18.40 8.19 -12.60
CA ILE A 528 -19.27 8.60 -13.70
C ILE A 528 -19.18 10.11 -13.93
N GLY A 529 -18.81 10.51 -15.14
CA GLY A 529 -18.87 11.90 -15.59
C GLY A 529 -20.11 12.17 -16.43
N ILE A 530 -20.93 13.15 -16.01
CA ILE A 530 -22.23 13.44 -16.63
C ILE A 530 -22.19 14.80 -17.34
N ALA A 531 -22.55 14.86 -18.61
CA ALA A 531 -22.64 16.12 -19.36
C ALA A 531 -23.91 16.20 -20.21
N HIS A 532 -24.58 17.35 -20.15
CA HIS A 532 -25.74 17.62 -20.98
C HIS A 532 -25.34 18.17 -22.35
N ASN A 533 -26.11 17.84 -23.38
CA ASN A 533 -25.89 18.37 -24.73
C ASN A 533 -25.95 19.90 -24.80
N THR A 534 -26.71 20.56 -23.91
CA THR A 534 -26.78 22.03 -23.79
C THR A 534 -25.45 22.69 -23.40
N ASN A 535 -24.48 21.91 -22.91
CA ASN A 535 -23.17 22.42 -22.52
C ASN A 535 -22.11 22.27 -23.64
N ALA A 536 -22.51 21.86 -24.85
CA ALA A 536 -21.59 21.49 -25.91
C ALA A 536 -22.12 21.80 -27.33
N ASP A 537 -21.24 22.31 -28.20
CA ASP A 537 -21.56 22.64 -29.60
C ASP A 537 -21.15 21.53 -30.60
N SER A 538 -20.39 20.55 -30.13
CA SER A 538 -19.90 19.42 -30.91
C SER A 538 -19.80 18.16 -30.06
N VAL A 539 -19.77 16.98 -30.69
CA VAL A 539 -19.56 15.70 -30.00
C VAL A 539 -18.26 15.73 -29.19
N ASP A 540 -17.18 16.28 -29.76
CA ASP A 540 -15.88 16.36 -29.08
C ASP A 540 -15.96 17.22 -27.81
N SER A 541 -16.65 18.37 -27.88
CA SER A 541 -16.84 19.22 -26.70
C SER A 541 -17.72 18.59 -25.63
N LEU A 542 -18.73 17.80 -26.04
CA LEU A 542 -19.62 17.08 -25.13
C LEU A 542 -18.89 15.95 -24.40
N LEU A 543 -18.12 15.16 -25.15
CA LEU A 543 -17.29 14.10 -24.58
C LEU A 543 -16.21 14.69 -23.64
N ALA A 544 -15.57 15.80 -24.03
CA ALA A 544 -14.60 16.47 -23.17
C ALA A 544 -15.22 17.03 -21.87
N ASN A 545 -16.48 17.47 -21.91
CA ASN A 545 -17.20 17.88 -20.70
C ASN A 545 -17.48 16.68 -19.78
N ALA A 546 -17.94 15.56 -20.35
CA ALA A 546 -18.20 14.34 -19.58
C ALA A 546 -16.90 13.77 -18.98
N ASP A 547 -15.81 13.79 -19.74
CA ASP A 547 -14.47 13.38 -19.30
C ASP A 547 -13.94 14.26 -18.16
N LEU A 548 -14.12 15.58 -18.25
CA LEU A 548 -13.72 16.48 -17.17
C LEU A 548 -14.48 16.19 -15.86
N ALA A 549 -15.78 15.91 -15.96
CA ALA A 549 -16.59 15.53 -14.80
C ALA A 549 -16.18 14.15 -14.26
N LEU A 550 -15.83 13.20 -15.15
CA LEU A 550 -15.33 11.89 -14.75
C LEU A 550 -14.00 12.01 -13.99
N HIS A 551 -13.09 12.85 -14.48
CA HIS A 551 -11.82 13.11 -13.81
C HIS A 551 -12.03 13.71 -12.41
N GLU A 552 -12.95 14.66 -12.27
CA GLU A 552 -13.35 15.24 -10.97
C GLU A 552 -13.92 14.16 -10.02
N ALA A 553 -14.72 13.22 -10.54
CA ALA A 553 -15.22 12.09 -9.77
C ALA A 553 -14.08 11.22 -9.22
N LYS A 554 -13.06 10.95 -10.04
CA LYS A 554 -11.87 10.17 -9.64
C LYS A 554 -11.01 10.91 -8.62
N GLN A 555 -10.79 12.21 -8.79
CA GLN A 555 -9.99 13.05 -7.88
C GLN A 555 -10.64 13.21 -6.50
N THR A 556 -11.96 13.37 -6.45
CA THR A 556 -12.66 13.66 -5.19
C THR A 556 -13.00 12.41 -4.36
N GLY A 557 -12.50 11.22 -4.72
CA GLY A 557 -12.66 10.00 -3.93
C GLY A 557 -13.31 8.80 -4.63
N LYS A 558 -13.47 8.83 -5.96
CA LYS A 558 -14.02 7.73 -6.78
C LYS A 558 -15.44 7.30 -6.37
N ASN A 559 -15.98 6.24 -6.97
CA ASN A 559 -17.29 5.64 -6.68
C ASN A 559 -18.46 6.64 -6.59
N LYS A 560 -18.50 7.59 -7.54
CA LYS A 560 -19.50 8.66 -7.55
C LYS A 560 -19.77 9.15 -8.97
N ASP A 561 -20.90 9.82 -9.14
CA ASP A 561 -21.19 10.60 -10.33
C ASP A 561 -21.03 12.09 -10.09
N VAL A 562 -20.43 12.76 -11.06
CA VAL A 562 -20.21 14.21 -11.05
C VAL A 562 -20.84 14.80 -12.30
N TYR A 563 -21.59 15.89 -12.13
CA TYR A 563 -22.20 16.63 -13.22
C TYR A 563 -21.25 17.72 -13.68
N TYR A 564 -20.98 17.76 -14.99
CA TYR A 564 -20.20 18.83 -15.59
C TYR A 564 -20.84 20.18 -15.29
N SER A 565 -19.99 21.12 -14.87
CA SER A 565 -20.33 22.52 -14.76
C SER A 565 -19.29 23.39 -15.49
N PRO A 566 -19.67 24.54 -16.06
CA PRO A 566 -18.71 25.46 -16.71
C PRO A 566 -17.56 25.90 -15.79
N GLU A 567 -17.78 25.91 -14.48
CA GLU A 567 -16.79 26.24 -13.46
C GLU A 567 -15.63 25.23 -13.45
N MET A 568 -15.88 23.93 -13.68
CA MET A 568 -14.82 22.91 -13.78
C MET A 568 -13.83 23.21 -14.90
N ARG A 569 -14.35 23.62 -16.07
CA ARG A 569 -13.51 24.00 -17.23
C ARG A 569 -12.71 25.26 -16.93
N THR A 570 -13.28 26.18 -16.15
CA THR A 570 -12.61 27.40 -15.72
C THR A 570 -11.49 27.08 -14.72
N ALA A 571 -11.75 26.22 -13.74
CA ALA A 571 -10.77 25.77 -12.75
C ALA A 571 -9.59 25.02 -13.40
N LEU A 572 -9.85 24.16 -14.39
CA LEU A 572 -8.79 23.47 -15.14
C LEU A 572 -7.91 24.47 -15.90
N ARG A 573 -8.52 25.46 -16.57
CA ARG A 573 -7.77 26.53 -17.26
C ARG A 573 -6.91 27.33 -16.29
N GLN A 574 -7.48 27.76 -15.16
CA GLN A 574 -6.74 28.47 -14.11
C GLN A 574 -5.57 27.63 -13.60
N THR A 575 -5.75 26.33 -13.40
CA THR A 575 -4.68 25.43 -12.97
C THR A 575 -3.55 25.36 -14.01
N GLN A 576 -3.89 25.26 -15.30
CA GLN A 576 -2.90 25.25 -16.38
C GLN A 576 -2.18 26.60 -16.50
N GLU A 577 -2.90 27.71 -16.37
CA GLU A 577 -2.33 29.06 -16.36
C GLU A 577 -1.35 29.23 -15.20
N ILE A 578 -1.72 28.80 -13.99
CA ILE A 578 -0.84 28.85 -12.81
C ILE A 578 0.39 27.96 -13.00
N LYS A 579 0.25 26.74 -13.53
CA LYS A 579 1.41 25.88 -13.85
C LYS A 579 2.37 26.54 -14.84
N HIS A 580 1.83 27.23 -15.86
CA HIS A 580 2.64 27.99 -16.80
C HIS A 580 3.39 29.14 -16.12
N ILE A 581 2.70 29.93 -15.29
CA ILE A 581 3.31 31.03 -14.51
C ILE A 581 4.43 30.51 -13.61
N LEU A 582 4.21 29.39 -12.91
CA LEU A 582 5.22 28.77 -12.03
C LEU A 582 6.45 28.29 -12.81
N HIS A 583 6.25 27.68 -13.98
CA HIS A 583 7.35 27.26 -14.84
C HIS A 583 8.19 28.47 -15.28
N THR A 584 7.56 29.53 -15.78
CA THR A 584 8.26 30.77 -16.16
C THR A 584 8.97 31.39 -14.96
N ALA A 585 8.34 31.42 -13.78
CA ALA A 585 8.96 31.94 -12.58
C ALA A 585 10.20 31.16 -12.13
N CYS A 586 10.26 29.85 -12.38
CA CYS A 586 11.47 29.05 -12.14
C CYS A 586 12.62 29.44 -13.07
N GLU A 587 12.33 29.81 -14.33
CA GLU A 587 13.35 30.14 -15.34
C GLU A 587 13.83 31.60 -15.24
N GLU A 588 12.94 32.53 -14.89
CA GLU A 588 13.19 33.99 -14.98
C GLU A 588 13.42 34.67 -13.62
N ASP A 589 13.81 33.91 -12.59
CA ASP A 589 13.93 34.41 -11.21
C ASP A 589 12.63 35.08 -10.72
N GLY A 590 11.49 34.49 -11.01
CA GLY A 590 10.15 35.02 -10.72
C GLY A 590 9.71 34.91 -9.26
N PHE A 591 10.57 34.48 -8.35
CA PHE A 591 10.24 34.27 -6.94
C PHE A 591 10.97 35.24 -6.00
N TYR A 592 10.33 35.60 -4.89
CA TYR A 592 10.96 36.29 -3.77
C TYR A 592 10.46 35.73 -2.43
N LEU A 593 11.20 35.99 -1.36
CA LEU A 593 10.86 35.54 -0.01
C LEU A 593 10.42 36.74 0.84
N LEU A 594 9.40 36.51 1.67
CA LEU A 594 9.14 37.28 2.87
C LEU A 594 9.62 36.47 4.07
N PHE A 595 9.91 37.15 5.17
CA PHE A 595 10.41 36.57 6.39
C PHE A 595 9.48 36.95 7.54
N GLN A 596 8.93 35.95 8.23
CA GLN A 596 8.12 36.18 9.41
C GLN A 596 8.90 35.78 10.67
N PRO A 597 9.05 36.65 11.67
CA PRO A 597 9.82 36.33 12.86
C PRO A 597 9.07 35.35 13.77
N GLN A 598 9.81 34.35 14.25
CA GLN A 598 9.48 33.50 15.40
C GLN A 598 10.15 34.10 16.63
N ILE A 599 9.36 34.46 17.65
CA ILE A 599 9.81 35.19 18.83
C ILE A 599 9.95 34.25 20.02
N ASP A 600 11.08 34.32 20.71
CA ASP A 600 11.27 33.69 22.02
C ASP A 600 10.40 34.40 23.06
N VAL A 601 9.47 33.66 23.65
CA VAL A 601 8.42 34.21 24.53
C VAL A 601 8.99 34.83 25.79
N ALA A 602 10.10 34.28 26.30
CA ALA A 602 10.73 34.71 27.54
C ALA A 602 11.57 35.97 27.36
N THR A 603 12.28 36.08 26.24
CA THR A 603 13.22 37.19 25.97
C THR A 603 12.66 38.26 25.05
N GLU A 604 11.54 38.00 24.37
CA GLU A 604 10.91 38.85 23.35
C GLU A 604 11.85 39.17 22.18
N LYS A 605 12.86 38.32 21.96
CA LYS A 605 13.82 38.45 20.86
C LYS A 605 13.46 37.49 19.72
N VAL A 606 13.84 37.88 18.51
CA VAL A 606 13.73 36.99 17.35
C VAL A 606 14.65 35.79 17.56
N TYR A 607 14.07 34.60 17.46
CA TYR A 607 14.78 33.33 17.54
C TYR A 607 15.06 32.76 16.16
N CYS A 608 14.11 32.88 15.22
CA CYS A 608 14.20 32.33 13.87
C CYS A 608 13.29 33.16 12.93
N TYR A 609 13.50 33.06 11.62
CA TYR A 609 12.58 33.61 10.61
C TYR A 609 12.02 32.48 9.74
N GLU A 610 10.71 32.41 9.56
CA GLU A 610 10.11 31.54 8.54
C GLU A 610 10.19 32.22 7.17
N ALA A 611 10.72 31.52 6.17
CA ALA A 611 10.76 31.98 4.79
C ALA A 611 9.47 31.63 4.03
N LEU A 612 8.75 32.66 3.62
CA LEU A 612 7.45 32.55 2.96
C LEU A 612 7.56 32.96 1.49
N LEU A 613 7.39 31.98 0.60
CA LEU A 613 7.51 32.16 -0.86
C LEU A 613 6.42 33.08 -1.43
N ARG A 614 6.81 33.96 -2.36
CA ARG A 614 5.92 34.83 -3.11
C ARG A 614 6.33 34.90 -4.58
N LEU A 615 5.36 35.12 -5.47
CA LEU A 615 5.58 35.35 -6.90
C LEU A 615 5.81 36.84 -7.18
N LYS A 616 6.83 37.15 -7.99
CA LYS A 616 7.07 38.49 -8.54
C LYS A 616 6.05 38.75 -9.65
N ASN A 617 5.61 40.00 -9.77
CA ASN A 617 4.78 40.49 -10.87
C ASN A 617 3.42 39.79 -11.06
N ASP A 618 2.99 38.98 -10.11
CA ASP A 618 1.68 38.33 -10.10
C ASP A 618 0.99 38.56 -8.74
N ALA A 619 -0.34 38.64 -8.75
CA ALA A 619 -1.17 38.81 -7.56
C ALA A 619 -1.60 37.48 -6.94
N LEU A 620 -1.18 36.34 -7.50
CA LEU A 620 -1.48 35.01 -6.97
C LEU A 620 -0.97 34.84 -5.53
N SER A 621 -1.89 34.47 -4.65
CA SER A 621 -1.57 34.14 -3.26
C SER A 621 -0.94 32.73 -3.16
N PRO A 622 -0.09 32.47 -2.15
CA PRO A 622 0.46 31.14 -1.91
C PRO A 622 -0.60 30.03 -1.86
N ALA A 623 -1.76 30.30 -1.24
CA ALA A 623 -2.87 29.35 -1.17
C ALA A 623 -3.43 28.93 -2.56
N GLN A 624 -3.20 29.73 -3.61
CA GLN A 624 -3.63 29.39 -4.97
C GLN A 624 -2.58 28.60 -5.75
N PHE A 625 -1.29 28.90 -5.58
CA PHE A 625 -0.25 28.30 -6.42
C PHE A 625 0.55 27.17 -5.75
N ILE A 626 0.66 27.15 -4.41
CA ILE A 626 1.38 26.10 -3.69
C ILE A 626 0.73 24.73 -3.92
N PRO A 627 -0.60 24.54 -3.75
CA PRO A 627 -1.22 23.23 -3.99
C PRO A 627 -0.96 22.71 -5.41
N ILE A 628 -1.04 23.60 -6.40
CA ILE A 628 -0.77 23.29 -7.81
C ILE A 628 0.70 22.93 -8.04
N ALA A 629 1.63 23.59 -7.34
CA ALA A 629 3.04 23.28 -7.40
C ALA A 629 3.32 21.89 -6.80
N GLU A 630 2.71 21.55 -5.66
CA GLU A 630 2.89 20.26 -4.96
C GLU A 630 2.40 19.05 -5.76
N GLU A 631 1.34 19.24 -6.56
CA GLU A 631 0.86 18.22 -7.50
C GLU A 631 1.82 18.01 -8.70
N SER A 632 2.79 18.91 -8.89
CA SER A 632 3.71 18.90 -10.04
C SER A 632 5.16 18.65 -9.62
N GLU A 633 6.02 18.30 -10.58
CA GLU A 633 7.46 18.18 -10.33
C GLU A 633 8.15 19.55 -10.12
N LEU A 634 7.45 20.66 -10.40
CA LEU A 634 7.99 22.01 -10.19
C LEU A 634 8.32 22.29 -8.73
N MET A 635 7.63 21.65 -7.77
CA MET A 635 7.90 21.87 -6.34
C MET A 635 9.34 21.51 -5.95
N ILE A 636 9.95 20.52 -6.60
CA ILE A 636 11.36 20.16 -6.36
C ILE A 636 12.28 21.33 -6.76
N THR A 637 12.05 21.89 -7.95
CA THR A 637 12.81 23.05 -8.45
C THR A 637 12.57 24.28 -7.58
N ILE A 638 11.32 24.56 -7.21
CA ILE A 638 10.94 25.69 -6.34
C ILE A 638 11.64 25.56 -4.99
N GLY A 639 11.66 24.37 -4.38
CA GLY A 639 12.32 24.14 -3.10
C GLY A 639 13.82 24.46 -3.11
N ARG A 640 14.52 24.18 -4.22
CA ARG A 640 15.94 24.55 -4.40
C ARG A 640 16.13 26.06 -4.61
N ILE A 641 15.22 26.71 -5.33
CA ILE A 641 15.22 28.17 -5.49
C ILE A 641 15.00 28.88 -4.15
N VAL A 642 14.03 28.40 -3.34
CA VAL A 642 13.74 28.91 -2.00
C VAL A 642 14.98 28.82 -1.10
N ALA A 643 15.61 27.64 -1.04
CA ALA A 643 16.85 27.45 -0.28
C ALA A 643 17.99 28.38 -0.73
N THR A 644 18.17 28.54 -2.04
CA THR A 644 19.18 29.45 -2.60
C THR A 644 18.95 30.88 -2.13
N LYS A 645 17.72 31.37 -2.23
CA LYS A 645 17.35 32.73 -1.82
C LYS A 645 17.46 32.94 -0.31
N ALA A 646 17.13 31.95 0.50
CA ALA A 646 17.28 32.02 1.94
C ALA A 646 18.76 32.14 2.35
N VAL A 647 19.64 31.35 1.72
CA VAL A 647 21.09 31.44 1.95
C VAL A 647 21.64 32.79 1.48
N GLU A 648 21.24 33.28 0.31
CA GLU A 648 21.60 34.61 -0.17
C GLU A 648 21.16 35.71 0.80
N GLN A 649 19.98 35.58 1.40
CA GLN A 649 19.49 36.53 2.40
C GLN A 649 20.34 36.50 3.68
N LEU A 650 20.73 35.32 4.17
CA LEU A 650 21.65 35.20 5.31
C LEU A 650 22.99 35.88 5.04
N VAL A 651 23.53 35.73 3.83
CA VAL A 651 24.76 36.44 3.42
C VAL A 651 24.56 37.95 3.45
N SER A 652 23.45 38.44 2.90
CA SER A 652 23.12 39.87 2.91
C SER A 652 22.98 40.43 4.33
N TRP A 653 22.31 39.72 5.24
CA TRP A 653 22.20 40.12 6.64
C TRP A 653 23.55 40.14 7.35
N ARG A 654 24.41 39.15 7.08
CA ARG A 654 25.79 39.10 7.62
C ARG A 654 26.60 40.32 7.18
N GLU A 655 26.51 40.69 5.90
CA GLU A 655 27.22 41.84 5.33
C GLU A 655 26.67 43.18 5.86
N ALA A 656 25.38 43.25 6.15
CA ALA A 656 24.73 44.39 6.80
C ALA A 656 25.02 44.49 8.31
N GLY A 657 25.72 43.52 8.90
CA GLY A 657 26.02 43.47 10.34
C GLY A 657 24.82 43.08 11.21
N ILE A 658 23.75 42.55 10.62
CA ILE A 658 22.58 42.05 11.34
C ILE A 658 22.94 40.70 11.98
N ALA A 659 22.53 40.50 13.22
CA ALA A 659 22.75 39.23 13.92
C ALA A 659 22.03 38.09 13.19
N LEU A 660 22.76 37.03 12.85
CA LEU A 660 22.19 35.89 12.14
C LEU A 660 21.43 34.99 13.12
N VAL A 661 20.17 34.75 12.79
CA VAL A 661 19.33 33.72 13.39
C VAL A 661 18.94 32.71 12.30
N PRO A 662 18.51 31.50 12.66
CA PRO A 662 18.10 30.50 11.67
C PRO A 662 16.95 30.98 10.78
N ILE A 663 16.92 30.51 9.55
CA ILE A 663 15.77 30.64 8.63
C ILE A 663 15.13 29.28 8.45
N ALA A 664 13.83 29.19 8.74
CA ALA A 664 13.02 28.00 8.53
C ALA A 664 12.44 27.97 7.10
N LEU A 665 12.55 26.81 6.46
CA LEU A 665 12.08 26.53 5.11
C LEU A 665 11.03 25.42 5.13
N ASN A 666 9.85 25.73 4.62
CA ASN A 666 8.79 24.74 4.40
C ASN A 666 9.24 23.68 3.38
N PHE A 667 8.98 22.41 3.70
CA PHE A 667 9.32 21.26 2.86
C PHE A 667 8.07 20.48 2.48
N SER A 668 7.74 20.49 1.19
CA SER A 668 6.58 19.79 0.66
C SER A 668 6.78 18.27 0.63
N PRO A 669 5.72 17.46 0.82
CA PRO A 669 5.80 16.00 0.63
C PRO A 669 6.36 15.59 -0.72
N LYS A 670 6.11 16.36 -1.79
CA LYS A 670 6.63 16.04 -3.13
C LYS A 670 8.16 16.07 -3.20
N GLN A 671 8.79 16.92 -2.37
CA GLN A 671 10.25 17.08 -2.31
C GLN A 671 10.96 15.89 -1.67
N ILE A 672 10.26 14.94 -1.04
CA ILE A 672 10.87 13.68 -0.56
C ILE A 672 11.60 12.92 -1.68
N ASN A 673 11.14 13.11 -2.92
CA ASN A 673 11.74 12.53 -4.11
C ASN A 673 13.07 13.19 -4.51
N ASP A 674 13.43 14.35 -3.93
CA ASP A 674 14.71 15.02 -4.17
C ASP A 674 15.80 14.47 -3.23
N LYS A 675 16.33 13.30 -3.60
CA LYS A 675 17.28 12.52 -2.77
C LYS A 675 18.59 13.26 -2.45
N ASP A 676 18.95 14.26 -3.25
CA ASP A 676 20.19 15.03 -3.10
C ASP A 676 20.01 16.39 -2.42
N TYR A 677 18.78 16.73 -1.98
CA TYR A 677 18.47 18.06 -1.45
C TYR A 677 19.33 18.45 -0.24
N ALA A 678 19.50 17.54 0.74
CA ALA A 678 20.32 17.80 1.92
C ALA A 678 21.80 18.08 1.55
N THR A 679 22.33 17.32 0.58
CA THR A 679 23.70 17.51 0.06
C THR A 679 23.83 18.85 -0.66
N PHE A 680 22.86 19.19 -1.50
CA PHE A 680 22.80 20.49 -2.19
C PHE A 680 22.80 21.65 -1.19
N LEU A 681 21.95 21.60 -0.18
CA LEU A 681 21.84 22.65 0.82
C LEU A 681 23.13 22.81 1.64
N LYS A 682 23.76 21.69 2.02
CA LYS A 682 25.07 21.71 2.69
C LYS A 682 26.15 22.38 1.84
N GLN A 683 26.27 21.98 0.57
CA GLN A 683 27.24 22.59 -0.35
C GLN A 683 27.02 24.09 -0.54
N LEU A 684 25.76 24.50 -0.60
CA LEU A 684 25.37 25.90 -0.72
C LEU A 684 25.79 26.71 0.53
N LEU A 685 25.56 26.17 1.73
CA LEU A 685 25.99 26.80 2.99
C LEU A 685 27.52 26.87 3.11
N ASP A 686 28.21 25.78 2.78
CA ASP A 686 29.68 25.69 2.82
C ASP A 686 30.32 26.70 1.88
N LYS A 687 29.77 26.87 0.66
CA LYS A 687 30.22 27.85 -0.34
C LYS A 687 30.19 29.28 0.20
N HIS A 688 29.22 29.61 1.07
CA HIS A 688 29.07 30.94 1.66
C HIS A 688 29.61 31.05 3.09
N HIS A 689 30.29 30.01 3.59
CA HIS A 689 30.83 29.92 4.94
C HIS A 689 29.78 30.21 6.03
N LEU A 690 28.57 29.66 5.85
CA LEU A 690 27.50 29.73 6.83
C LEU A 690 27.44 28.44 7.64
N GLN A 691 27.07 28.55 8.91
CA GLN A 691 26.85 27.38 9.74
C GLN A 691 25.52 26.72 9.37
N ALA A 692 25.49 25.38 9.35
CA ALA A 692 24.31 24.64 8.93
C ALA A 692 23.10 24.79 9.87
N ASN A 693 23.34 25.12 11.14
CA ASN A 693 22.30 25.42 12.12
C ASN A 693 21.56 26.74 11.84
N LEU A 694 21.98 27.52 10.83
CA LEU A 694 21.25 28.71 10.37
C LEU A 694 20.13 28.37 9.38
N ILE A 695 19.97 27.09 9.02
CA ILE A 695 18.81 26.62 8.26
C ILE A 695 18.06 25.60 9.08
N GLU A 696 16.74 25.76 9.06
CA GLU A 696 15.79 24.79 9.56
C GLU A 696 14.86 24.34 8.45
N ILE A 697 14.51 23.06 8.46
CA ILE A 697 13.51 22.50 7.56
C ILE A 697 12.26 22.15 8.36
N GLU A 698 11.13 22.69 7.92
CA GLU A 698 9.79 22.46 8.48
C GLU A 698 9.06 21.43 7.63
N PHE A 699 8.61 20.34 8.24
CA PHE A 699 7.90 19.24 7.58
C PHE A 699 6.50 19.09 8.15
N THR A 700 5.50 18.85 7.32
CA THR A 700 4.16 18.51 7.80
C THR A 700 4.06 17.03 8.20
N GLU A 701 3.09 16.69 9.05
CA GLU A 701 2.83 15.29 9.47
C GLU A 701 2.58 14.34 8.27
N SER A 702 2.02 14.85 7.17
CA SER A 702 1.65 14.07 5.99
C SER A 702 2.82 13.36 5.29
N ILE A 703 4.05 13.86 5.48
CA ILE A 703 5.28 13.28 4.92
C ILE A 703 5.55 11.88 5.49
N LEU A 704 5.11 11.63 6.72
CA LEU A 704 5.37 10.40 7.46
C LEU A 704 4.38 9.30 7.07
N ILE A 705 3.12 9.68 6.85
CA ILE A 705 2.03 8.73 6.56
C ILE A 705 2.31 7.89 5.31
N ASN A 706 3.00 8.47 4.32
CA ASN A 706 3.16 7.85 3.01
C ASN A 706 4.50 7.13 2.81
N ASN A 707 5.55 7.42 3.60
CA ASN A 707 6.94 7.05 3.24
C ASN A 707 7.90 6.91 4.46
N ASP A 708 7.56 6.12 5.48
CA ASP A 708 8.32 6.05 6.75
C ASP A 708 9.84 5.78 6.57
N GLU A 709 10.26 4.87 5.68
CA GLU A 709 11.68 4.59 5.46
C GLU A 709 12.43 5.71 4.71
N GLU A 710 11.84 6.26 3.64
CA GLU A 710 12.47 7.31 2.84
C GLU A 710 12.55 8.62 3.63
N ALA A 711 11.49 8.95 4.39
CA ALA A 711 11.46 10.11 5.26
C ALA A 711 12.53 10.01 6.36
N THR A 712 12.67 8.83 6.99
CA THR A 712 13.70 8.60 8.02
C THR A 712 15.12 8.81 7.48
N LYS A 713 15.43 8.26 6.31
CA LYS A 713 16.74 8.47 5.65
C LYS A 713 16.98 9.94 5.33
N LEU A 714 15.97 10.64 4.84
CA LEU A 714 16.05 12.07 4.52
C LEU A 714 16.35 12.90 5.78
N PHE A 715 15.66 12.66 6.89
CA PHE A 715 15.92 13.35 8.16
C PHE A 715 17.34 13.10 8.67
N GLN A 716 17.82 11.86 8.61
CA GLN A 716 19.20 11.52 8.98
C GLN A 716 20.21 12.31 8.14
N ASN A 717 19.95 12.47 6.84
CA ASN A 717 20.82 13.24 5.94
C ASN A 717 20.88 14.73 6.32
N PHE A 718 19.74 15.34 6.67
CA PHE A 718 19.72 16.73 7.15
C PHE A 718 20.46 16.89 8.48
N LEU A 719 20.26 15.99 9.43
CA LEU A 719 20.95 16.03 10.72
C LEU A 719 22.46 15.82 10.57
N ALA A 720 22.88 14.89 9.70
CA ALA A 720 24.30 14.69 9.36
C ALA A 720 24.90 15.90 8.64
N ALA A 721 24.09 16.70 7.97
CA ALA A 721 24.49 17.99 7.43
C ALA A 721 24.53 19.12 8.48
N GLY A 722 24.01 18.89 9.69
CA GLY A 722 23.93 19.89 10.76
C GLY A 722 22.75 20.86 10.64
N ILE A 723 21.76 20.50 9.82
CA ILE A 723 20.55 21.28 9.55
C ILE A 723 19.49 20.97 10.60
N GLN A 724 18.76 22.00 11.07
CA GLN A 724 17.71 21.83 12.07
C GLN A 724 16.43 21.30 11.43
N LEU A 725 15.64 20.55 12.21
CA LEU A 725 14.36 20.00 11.76
C LEU A 725 13.26 20.38 12.75
N ALA A 726 12.11 20.79 12.20
CA ALA A 726 10.89 21.09 12.92
C ALA A 726 9.69 20.37 12.27
N LEU A 727 8.72 20.00 13.11
CA LEU A 727 7.44 19.47 12.66
C LEU A 727 6.43 20.61 12.60
N ASP A 728 5.79 20.77 11.45
CA ASP A 728 4.82 21.81 11.13
C ASP A 728 3.38 21.30 11.10
N ASP A 729 2.43 22.22 11.26
CA ASP A 729 0.98 21.98 11.27
C ASP A 729 0.52 20.87 12.24
N PHE A 730 1.22 20.71 13.37
CA PHE A 730 0.91 19.63 14.32
C PHE A 730 -0.52 19.74 14.83
N GLY A 731 -1.26 18.62 14.74
CA GLY A 731 -2.64 18.53 15.24
C GLY A 731 -3.76 18.75 14.20
N THR A 732 -3.43 19.09 12.95
CA THR A 732 -4.43 19.29 11.87
C THR A 732 -4.71 18.02 11.05
N GLY A 733 -3.90 16.96 11.24
CA GLY A 733 -3.96 15.70 10.50
C GLY A 733 -4.17 14.46 11.39
N TYR A 734 -3.65 13.31 10.94
CA TYR A 734 -3.67 12.04 11.70
C TYR A 734 -2.63 12.08 12.82
N SER A 735 -2.92 12.85 13.86
CA SER A 735 -1.97 13.09 14.96
C SER A 735 -1.76 11.84 15.82
N SER A 736 -0.76 11.04 15.46
CA SER A 736 -0.24 10.01 16.35
C SER A 736 0.92 10.59 17.14
N ILE A 737 0.71 10.83 18.44
CA ILE A 737 1.76 11.23 19.40
C ILE A 737 2.99 10.29 19.31
N ARG A 738 2.80 9.05 18.85
CA ARG A 738 3.87 8.09 18.53
C ARG A 738 4.91 8.69 17.58
N TYR A 739 4.51 9.44 16.56
CA TYR A 739 5.45 10.06 15.62
C TYR A 739 6.42 11.00 16.32
N LEU A 740 5.95 11.75 17.33
CA LEU A 740 6.81 12.66 18.08
C LEU A 740 7.94 11.94 18.84
N THR A 741 7.83 10.65 19.16
CA THR A 741 8.86 9.95 19.95
C THR A 741 10.05 9.49 19.12
N PHE A 742 9.89 9.26 17.81
CA PHE A 742 10.95 8.75 16.95
C PHE A 742 11.41 9.71 15.85
N ILE A 743 10.62 10.74 15.51
CA ILE A 743 11.10 11.76 14.57
C ILE A 743 12.22 12.58 15.24
N PRO A 744 13.37 12.73 14.59
CA PRO A 744 14.48 13.50 15.12
C PRO A 744 14.32 15.02 14.87
N VAL A 745 13.12 15.55 15.16
CA VAL A 745 12.82 16.98 15.19
C VAL A 745 13.06 17.54 16.58
N ASN A 746 13.56 18.77 16.64
CA ASN A 746 13.81 19.47 17.90
C ASN A 746 12.65 20.40 18.29
N LYS A 747 11.77 20.72 17.34
CA LYS A 747 10.66 21.65 17.52
C LYS A 747 9.37 21.12 16.93
N ILE A 748 8.25 21.53 17.55
CA ILE A 748 6.89 21.29 17.09
C ILE A 748 6.21 22.65 16.92
N LYS A 749 5.59 22.88 15.77
CA LYS A 749 4.79 24.07 15.49
C LYS A 749 3.31 23.68 15.57
N LEU A 750 2.57 24.39 16.42
CA LEU A 750 1.12 24.24 16.58
C LEU A 750 0.40 25.17 15.62
N ASP A 751 -0.45 24.60 14.77
CA ASP A 751 -1.26 25.33 13.81
C ASP A 751 -2.18 26.34 14.50
N LYS A 752 -2.47 27.44 13.79
CA LYS A 752 -3.35 28.51 14.24
C LYS A 752 -4.73 28.02 14.68
N SER A 753 -5.28 26.97 14.09
CA SER A 753 -6.59 26.44 14.48
C SER A 753 -6.65 26.07 15.97
N PHE A 754 -5.53 25.64 16.56
CA PHE A 754 -5.46 25.37 18.00
C PHE A 754 -5.60 26.63 18.83
N VAL A 755 -4.96 27.72 18.41
CA VAL A 755 -5.09 29.03 19.06
C VAL A 755 -6.54 29.50 18.98
N ASP A 756 -7.13 29.41 17.78
CA ASP A 756 -8.50 29.87 17.54
C ASP A 756 -9.53 29.07 18.35
N ILE A 757 -9.33 27.76 18.56
CA ILE A 757 -10.30 26.87 19.23
C ILE A 757 -10.06 26.77 20.75
N PHE A 758 -8.81 26.68 21.20
CA PHE A 758 -8.45 26.27 22.55
C PHE A 758 -7.81 27.36 23.41
N LEU A 759 -7.36 28.48 22.82
CA LEU A 759 -6.84 29.62 23.60
C LEU A 759 -7.96 30.60 24.05
N GLN A 760 -9.21 30.14 24.00
CA GLN A 760 -10.40 30.82 24.51
C GLN A 760 -10.62 30.55 26.01
N ASP A 761 -11.39 31.42 26.67
CA ASP A 761 -11.68 31.33 28.11
C ASP A 761 -12.35 29.99 28.49
N GLY A 762 -11.71 29.24 29.39
CA GLY A 762 -12.21 27.96 29.92
C GLY A 762 -11.64 26.71 29.24
N LYS A 763 -10.76 26.85 28.23
CA LYS A 763 -10.12 25.73 27.50
C LYS A 763 -8.58 25.77 27.54
N GLU A 764 -8.00 26.72 28.27
CA GLU A 764 -6.54 26.98 28.27
C GLU A 764 -5.70 25.78 28.70
N SER A 765 -6.26 24.93 29.58
CA SER A 765 -5.60 23.70 30.05
C SER A 765 -5.19 22.77 28.91
N PHE A 766 -5.88 22.80 27.77
CA PHE A 766 -5.52 21.99 26.62
C PHE A 766 -4.16 22.40 26.03
N ILE A 767 -3.97 23.70 25.76
CA ILE A 767 -2.72 24.21 25.21
C ILE A 767 -1.58 24.04 26.22
N GLU A 768 -1.82 24.28 27.51
CA GLU A 768 -0.83 24.00 28.56
C GLU A 768 -0.38 22.52 28.57
N ASN A 769 -1.31 21.59 28.43
CA ASN A 769 -1.01 20.16 28.39
C ASN A 769 -0.20 19.78 27.13
N ILE A 770 -0.51 20.36 25.97
CA ILE A 770 0.26 20.14 24.75
C ILE A 770 1.68 20.70 24.88
N ILE A 771 1.86 21.89 25.45
CA ILE A 771 3.19 22.46 25.74
C ILE A 771 3.98 21.53 26.67
N ARG A 772 3.35 21.04 27.75
CA ARG A 772 3.98 20.08 28.68
C ARG A 772 4.34 18.77 28.00
N LEU A 773 3.50 18.26 27.09
CA LEU A 773 3.79 17.06 26.32
C LEU A 773 5.03 17.26 25.45
N ALA A 774 5.11 18.36 24.70
CA ALA A 774 6.28 18.68 23.88
C ALA A 774 7.56 18.74 24.72
N HIS A 775 7.50 19.42 25.88
CA HIS A 775 8.62 19.50 26.82
C HIS A 775 9.02 18.15 27.40
N SER A 776 8.06 17.27 27.71
CA SER A 776 8.32 15.92 28.21
C SER A 776 9.07 15.04 27.20
N LEU A 777 8.93 15.34 25.90
CA LEU A 777 9.66 14.71 24.80
C LEU A 777 10.98 15.41 24.48
N ASN A 778 11.41 16.36 25.33
CA ASN A 778 12.59 17.21 25.13
C ASN A 778 12.55 17.99 23.80
N LYS A 779 11.35 18.40 23.38
CA LYS A 779 11.13 19.23 22.19
C LYS A 779 10.66 20.62 22.60
N LYS A 780 11.03 21.62 21.80
CA LYS A 780 10.52 22.99 21.94
C LYS A 780 9.22 23.15 21.17
N ILE A 781 8.39 24.09 21.59
CA ILE A 781 7.10 24.34 20.94
C ILE A 781 6.99 25.77 20.43
N ILE A 782 6.46 25.89 19.21
CA ILE A 782 6.12 27.14 18.55
C ILE A 782 4.60 27.17 18.42
N VAL A 783 3.96 28.27 18.81
CA VAL A 783 2.52 28.45 18.57
C VAL A 783 2.31 29.50 17.50
N GLU A 784 1.62 29.11 16.43
CA GLU A 784 1.34 29.98 15.28
C GLU A 784 0.02 30.74 15.42
N GLY A 785 -0.14 31.79 14.60
CA GLY A 785 -1.37 32.55 14.52
C GLY A 785 -1.67 33.42 15.75
N VAL A 786 -0.64 33.83 16.50
CA VAL A 786 -0.80 34.75 17.63
C VAL A 786 -1.02 36.18 17.11
N GLU A 787 -2.25 36.67 17.22
CA GLU A 787 -2.68 37.95 16.65
C GLU A 787 -2.95 39.02 17.72
N GLU A 788 -3.22 38.62 18.96
CA GLU A 788 -3.60 39.51 20.05
C GLU A 788 -2.67 39.41 21.27
N GLU A 789 -2.53 40.52 22.01
CA GLU A 789 -1.74 40.57 23.25
C GLU A 789 -2.24 39.58 24.30
N ALA A 790 -3.57 39.40 24.40
CA ALA A 790 -4.17 38.46 25.35
C ALA A 790 -3.72 37.00 25.08
N GLN A 791 -3.64 36.61 23.81
CA GLN A 791 -3.16 35.29 23.39
C GLN A 791 -1.67 35.11 23.78
N TYR A 792 -0.84 36.11 23.49
CA TYR A 792 0.56 36.12 23.89
C TYR A 792 0.74 35.95 25.41
N LEU A 793 0.01 36.74 26.22
CA LEU A 793 0.12 36.66 27.68
C LEU A 793 -0.30 35.28 28.21
N LYS A 794 -1.35 34.66 27.65
CA LYS A 794 -1.75 33.29 28.01
C LYS A 794 -0.64 32.27 27.69
N LEU A 795 -0.03 32.36 26.52
CA LEU A 795 1.07 31.48 26.11
C LEU A 795 2.33 31.69 26.96
N LYS A 796 2.61 32.94 27.36
CA LYS A 796 3.69 33.28 28.30
C LYS A 796 3.48 32.64 29.67
N HIS A 797 2.26 32.69 30.21
CA HIS A 797 1.93 31.99 31.46
C HIS A 797 2.00 30.47 31.34
N SER A 798 1.75 29.94 30.15
CA SER A 798 1.79 28.50 29.85
C SER A 798 3.20 27.96 29.60
N ASN A 799 4.25 28.80 29.73
CA ASN A 799 5.64 28.48 29.41
C ASN A 799 5.87 28.03 27.96
N CYS A 800 5.14 28.60 26.99
CA CYS A 800 5.44 28.40 25.58
C CYS A 800 6.87 28.88 25.25
N ASP A 801 7.62 28.15 24.42
CA ASP A 801 9.00 28.55 24.09
C ASP A 801 9.04 29.67 23.05
N TYR A 802 8.34 29.45 21.93
CA TYR A 802 8.33 30.37 20.79
C TYR A 802 6.90 30.65 20.32
N ILE A 803 6.71 31.79 19.70
CA ILE A 803 5.45 32.16 19.05
C ILE A 803 5.69 32.79 17.70
N GLN A 804 4.69 32.67 16.84
CA GLN A 804 4.67 33.29 15.53
C GLN A 804 3.27 33.85 15.26
N GLY A 805 3.20 35.07 14.74
CA GLY A 805 1.91 35.67 14.38
C GLY A 805 1.97 37.18 14.24
N TYR A 806 0.83 37.75 13.84
CA TYR A 806 0.73 39.17 13.48
C TYR A 806 0.83 40.12 14.67
N TYR A 807 0.71 39.62 15.89
CA TYR A 807 0.90 40.44 17.09
C TYR A 807 2.27 41.11 17.13
N PHE A 808 3.34 40.37 16.78
CA PHE A 808 4.70 40.91 16.71
C PHE A 808 5.03 41.49 15.33
N SER A 809 4.81 40.70 14.27
CA SER A 809 5.06 41.18 12.91
C SER A 809 4.33 40.32 11.89
N LYS A 810 3.83 41.00 10.85
CA LYS A 810 3.50 40.34 9.58
C LYS A 810 4.78 39.89 8.86
N PRO A 811 4.68 39.01 7.85
CA PRO A 811 5.81 38.72 6.97
C PRO A 811 6.35 40.00 6.32
N ILE A 812 7.66 40.22 6.41
CA ILE A 812 8.36 41.41 5.90
C ILE A 812 9.42 41.04 4.88
N ARG A 813 9.87 42.00 4.06
CA ARG A 813 10.98 41.76 3.14
C ARG A 813 12.31 41.72 3.89
N GLY A 814 13.29 41.01 3.34
CA GLY A 814 14.61 40.86 3.99
C GLY A 814 15.34 42.18 4.23
N ASP A 815 15.12 43.20 3.41
CA ASP A 815 15.67 44.56 3.57
C ASP A 815 14.96 45.40 4.65
N GLN A 816 13.82 44.94 5.16
CA GLN A 816 13.07 45.58 6.23
C GLN A 816 13.40 45.00 7.61
N VAL A 817 14.17 43.90 7.67
CA VAL A 817 14.66 43.33 8.93
C VAL A 817 15.68 44.29 9.53
N GLN A 818 15.42 44.74 10.76
CA GLN A 818 16.27 45.68 11.51
C GLN A 818 16.92 45.00 12.73
N HIS A 819 17.92 45.67 13.29
CA HIS A 819 18.71 45.22 14.46
C HIS A 819 17.88 44.92 15.71
#